data_AF-A0A8I1Q949-F1
#
_entry.id   AF-A0A8I1Q949-F1
#
_cell.length_a   1.000
_cell.length_b   1.000
_cell.length_c   1.000
_cell.angle_alpha   90.00
_cell.angle_beta   90.00
_cell.angle_gamma   90.00
#
_symmetry.space_group_name_H-M   'P 1'
#
loop_
_entity.id
_entity.type
_entity.pdbx_description
1 polymer ?
#
loop_
_entity_poly.entity_id
_entity_poly.type
_entity_poly.pdbx_seq_one_letter_code
_entity_poly.pdbx_strand_id
1 'polypeptide(L)'
;MEYFFLIIGSITVIVTTGIIIKNINDKKQSDIKQKEAELARQRALLINNAIEQGNISDLLSLKEQQISLSEEQKLQMLVNAYSLNNESVISYLKEVNYKLSLSKIIALFLNKKDPAQLQFFLINFLDKKFLNNISPSLKDVIAELFSKNSLDVISLLLEIYPVNTLNSLFLLVEHDKNKLAFQYITNRTQWLQENSSVLNEINFGTDIGLINFLLKVFPNGELGITKLGTLITDLIKNEIDNHDLYTQLCRQMNDARTRGLQPCWAGYSYYLKDIIDTSIYKNRLDVLELIIQSNRDFLSENTDEAAKIIAIYVLNPKISEIFLRNGINVNRKMPDNVSIVERCVIDNERTNEENQFMLDMLLSYGLDLNTKIVKSKPNKIDEITLLGYLVFTSLVVRNNPDFNALRLQKYMAMFFDIPGTSYSNGTLCVHEHMRDSNAHWNYLLDLYFKNLEPTSLTQELPESMRIPLNQCLKTLYSPDGTYDTQFIYDMYQKGDPIILPVNLRGFWGEAHIATVGFMKINPYYHLRVEADRGLGRNDFSIFIEPVFSPYALSQYTRNRNSAIPLEELWQNGPSTKNHILTIPIGEQKSNSCPSTSAKYAFHIAYFLCEIHNRNFSLAHGYEDQRSLLKESYQMSKRWFDDFLASTQLLLLHNYKELDSKYIDADFLVKVGKELTNYPSDLINESSIHQM
;
A
#
# COMPACT_ATOMS: atom_id res chain seq x y z
N MET A 1 -28.94 -106.55 48.06
CA MET A 1 -27.57 -106.18 48.47
C MET A 1 -26.61 -106.06 47.27
N GLU A 2 -26.74 -106.86 46.21
CA GLU A 2 -25.78 -106.88 45.08
C GLU A 2 -25.77 -105.62 44.17
N TYR A 3 -26.90 -104.94 43.98
CA TYR A 3 -26.96 -103.73 43.13
C TYR A 3 -26.28 -102.50 43.75
N PHE A 4 -26.22 -102.42 45.08
CA PHE A 4 -25.69 -101.24 45.79
C PHE A 4 -24.16 -101.17 45.72
N PHE A 5 -23.48 -102.33 45.83
CA PHE A 5 -22.03 -102.41 45.66
C PHE A 5 -21.59 -102.19 44.21
N LEU A 6 -22.41 -102.57 43.23
CA LEU A 6 -22.10 -102.36 41.81
C LEU A 6 -22.21 -100.88 41.42
N ILE A 7 -23.21 -100.16 41.96
CA ILE A 7 -23.38 -98.73 41.72
C ILE A 7 -22.29 -97.91 42.43
N ILE A 8 -21.96 -98.21 43.69
CA ILE A 8 -20.86 -97.54 44.41
C ILE A 8 -19.51 -97.84 43.74
N GLY A 9 -19.28 -99.09 43.32
CA GLY A 9 -18.07 -99.47 42.58
C GLY A 9 -17.94 -98.71 41.25
N SER A 10 -19.05 -98.53 40.53
CA SER A 10 -19.08 -97.80 39.25
C SER A 10 -18.82 -96.30 39.42
N ILE A 11 -19.44 -95.66 40.42
CA ILE A 11 -19.25 -94.23 40.70
C ILE A 11 -17.83 -93.97 41.17
N THR A 12 -17.29 -94.82 42.04
CA THR A 12 -15.92 -94.68 42.54
C THR A 12 -14.95 -94.80 41.37
N VAL A 13 -15.06 -95.83 40.52
CA VAL A 13 -14.18 -95.99 39.35
C VAL A 13 -14.28 -94.79 38.40
N ILE A 14 -15.48 -94.25 38.13
CA ILE A 14 -15.64 -93.08 37.26
C ILE A 14 -14.97 -91.83 37.87
N VAL A 15 -15.13 -91.60 39.18
CA VAL A 15 -14.53 -90.45 39.87
C VAL A 15 -13.01 -90.57 39.95
N THR A 16 -12.46 -91.74 40.30
CA THR A 16 -11.01 -91.94 40.36
C THR A 16 -10.39 -91.85 38.96
N THR A 17 -11.05 -92.40 37.93
CA THR A 17 -10.57 -92.31 36.55
C THR A 17 -10.64 -90.87 36.03
N GLY A 18 -11.69 -90.12 36.37
CA GLY A 18 -11.82 -88.69 36.06
C GLY A 18 -10.75 -87.80 36.71
N ILE A 19 -10.41 -88.07 37.98
CA ILE A 19 -9.33 -87.36 38.70
C ILE A 19 -7.96 -87.72 38.12
N ILE A 20 -7.72 -88.98 37.76
CA ILE A 20 -6.48 -89.43 37.13
C ILE A 20 -6.31 -88.80 35.74
N ILE A 21 -7.35 -88.80 34.90
CA ILE A 21 -7.32 -88.16 33.57
C ILE A 21 -7.09 -86.65 33.69
N LYS A 22 -7.74 -85.98 34.66
CA LYS A 22 -7.52 -84.55 34.92
C LYS A 22 -6.08 -84.26 35.35
N ASN A 23 -5.53 -85.02 36.32
CA ASN A 23 -4.14 -84.87 36.75
C ASN A 23 -3.13 -85.19 35.63
N ILE A 24 -3.43 -86.14 34.73
CA ILE A 24 -2.58 -86.42 33.56
C ILE A 24 -2.64 -85.27 32.55
N ASN A 25 -3.82 -84.68 32.32
CA ASN A 25 -3.96 -83.52 31.43
C ASN A 25 -3.34 -82.25 32.02
N ASP A 26 -3.50 -81.99 33.31
CA ASP A 26 -2.91 -80.86 34.02
C ASP A 26 -1.37 -80.99 34.07
N LYS A 27 -0.86 -82.21 34.28
CA LYS A 27 0.58 -82.52 34.19
C LYS A 27 1.09 -82.38 32.76
N LYS A 28 0.36 -82.86 31.74
CA LYS A 28 0.72 -82.62 30.32
C LYS A 28 0.72 -81.13 29.97
N GLN A 29 -0.24 -80.34 30.44
CA GLN A 29 -0.26 -78.89 30.23
C GLN A 29 0.88 -78.18 30.98
N SER A 30 1.20 -78.60 32.20
CA SER A 30 2.35 -78.11 32.96
C SER A 30 3.67 -78.45 32.25
N ASP A 31 3.84 -79.68 31.78
CA ASP A 31 5.03 -80.16 31.07
C ASP A 31 5.18 -79.46 29.70
N ILE A 32 4.07 -79.18 29.01
CA ILE A 32 4.05 -78.37 27.79
C ILE A 32 4.48 -76.93 28.10
N LYS A 33 3.92 -76.29 29.14
CA LYS A 33 4.31 -74.93 29.55
C LYS A 33 5.76 -74.84 30.03
N GLN A 34 6.27 -75.86 30.73
CA GLN A 34 7.68 -75.94 31.12
C GLN A 34 8.58 -76.13 29.90
N LYS A 35 8.23 -77.03 28.97
CA LYS A 35 8.95 -77.17 27.70
C LYS A 35 8.94 -75.90 26.87
N GLU A 36 7.82 -75.20 26.79
CA GLU A 36 7.71 -73.90 26.10
C GLU A 36 8.57 -72.82 26.78
N ALA A 37 8.59 -72.77 28.11
CA ALA A 37 9.43 -71.83 28.87
C ALA A 37 10.92 -72.14 28.74
N GLU A 38 11.30 -73.41 28.71
CA GLU A 38 12.69 -73.85 28.54
C GLU A 38 13.17 -73.62 27.10
N LEU A 39 12.31 -73.88 26.11
CA LEU A 39 12.56 -73.57 24.71
C LEU A 39 12.65 -72.05 24.48
N ALA A 40 11.83 -71.23 25.17
CA ALA A 40 11.93 -69.78 25.14
C ALA A 40 13.24 -69.28 25.77
N ARG A 41 13.70 -69.88 26.88
CA ARG A 41 15.01 -69.58 27.49
C ARG A 41 16.17 -69.94 26.57
N GLN A 42 16.13 -71.12 25.93
CA GLN A 42 17.14 -71.53 24.96
C GLN A 42 17.18 -70.60 23.75
N ARG A 43 16.01 -70.17 23.24
CA ARG A 43 15.92 -69.15 22.18
C ARG A 43 16.49 -67.80 22.62
N ALA A 44 16.17 -67.35 23.84
CA ALA A 44 16.72 -66.09 24.38
C ALA A 44 18.25 -66.16 24.55
N LEU A 45 18.77 -67.31 25.01
CA LEU A 45 20.21 -67.54 25.13
C LEU A 45 20.91 -67.52 23.76
N LEU A 46 20.35 -68.20 22.76
CA LEU A 46 20.84 -68.20 21.37
C LEU A 46 20.84 -66.78 20.78
N ILE A 47 19.75 -66.02 20.97
CA ILE A 47 19.64 -64.63 20.51
C ILE A 47 20.68 -63.75 21.22
N ASN A 48 20.84 -63.86 22.54
CA ASN A 48 21.80 -63.05 23.28
C ASN A 48 23.25 -63.39 22.92
N ASN A 49 23.61 -64.67 22.76
CA ASN A 49 24.95 -65.06 22.32
C ASN A 49 25.25 -64.56 20.91
N ALA A 50 24.28 -64.63 20.00
CA ALA A 50 24.41 -64.08 18.66
C ALA A 50 24.60 -62.55 18.66
N ILE A 51 23.90 -61.81 19.54
CA ILE A 51 23.97 -60.34 19.61
C ILE A 51 25.21 -59.84 20.37
N GLU A 52 25.53 -60.42 21.52
CA GLU A 52 26.58 -59.93 22.43
C GLU A 52 27.97 -60.46 22.08
N GLN A 53 28.07 -61.74 21.67
CA GLN A 53 29.35 -62.40 21.36
C GLN A 53 29.61 -62.49 19.86
N GLY A 54 28.60 -62.25 19.01
CA GLY A 54 28.74 -62.34 17.57
C GLY A 54 29.05 -63.74 17.07
N ASN A 55 28.54 -64.78 17.76
CA ASN A 55 28.82 -66.16 17.38
C ASN A 55 28.08 -66.55 16.09
N ILE A 56 28.84 -66.80 15.02
CA ILE A 56 28.29 -67.16 13.71
C ILE A 56 27.57 -68.52 13.72
N SER A 57 28.00 -69.47 14.57
CA SER A 57 27.33 -70.77 14.66
C SER A 57 25.91 -70.63 15.20
N ASP A 58 25.74 -69.77 16.22
CA ASP A 58 24.44 -69.52 16.85
C ASP A 58 23.53 -68.74 15.90
N LEU A 59 24.09 -67.84 15.08
CA LEU A 59 23.40 -67.15 14.00
C LEU A 59 22.89 -68.10 12.90
N LEU A 60 23.71 -69.08 12.50
CA LEU A 60 23.30 -70.12 11.55
C LEU A 60 22.22 -71.02 12.16
N SER A 61 22.32 -71.38 13.44
CA SER A 61 21.27 -72.12 14.15
C SER A 61 19.96 -71.33 14.25
N LEU A 62 20.00 -70.01 14.49
CA LEU A 62 18.81 -69.14 14.46
C LEU A 62 18.15 -69.13 13.07
N LYS A 63 18.95 -69.12 12.01
CA LYS A 63 18.47 -69.20 10.61
C LYS A 63 17.82 -70.55 10.30
N GLU A 64 18.44 -71.66 10.71
CA GLU A 64 17.88 -73.02 10.55
C GLU A 64 16.55 -73.18 11.29
N GLN A 65 16.42 -72.55 12.46
CA GLN A 65 15.19 -72.56 13.26
C GLN A 65 14.13 -71.55 12.82
N GLN A 66 14.36 -70.80 11.72
CA GLN A 66 13.48 -69.74 11.20
C GLN A 66 13.13 -68.65 12.23
N ILE A 67 14.03 -68.39 13.18
CA ILE A 67 13.85 -67.35 14.19
C ILE A 67 14.31 -66.02 13.61
N SER A 68 13.39 -65.07 13.47
CA SER A 68 13.69 -63.72 12.99
C SER A 68 14.11 -62.81 14.13
N LEU A 69 15.19 -62.05 13.92
CA LEU A 69 15.61 -60.99 14.84
C LEU A 69 14.76 -59.74 14.59
N SER A 70 14.41 -59.02 15.66
CA SER A 70 13.81 -57.69 15.56
C SER A 70 14.81 -56.67 15.00
N GLU A 71 14.31 -55.51 14.56
CA GLU A 71 15.16 -54.45 14.02
C GLU A 71 16.12 -53.88 15.08
N GLU A 72 15.67 -53.68 16.32
CA GLU A 72 16.55 -53.33 17.45
C GLU A 72 17.62 -54.39 17.74
N GLN A 73 17.29 -55.68 17.64
CA GLN A 73 18.25 -56.76 17.86
C GLN A 73 19.33 -56.80 16.77
N LYS A 74 18.95 -56.62 15.51
CA LYS A 74 19.90 -56.51 14.39
C LYS A 74 20.80 -55.27 14.53
N LEU A 75 20.25 -54.15 14.99
CA LEU A 75 21.01 -52.94 15.24
C LEU A 75 22.06 -53.16 16.34
N GLN A 76 21.65 -53.75 17.46
CA GLN A 76 22.56 -54.03 18.57
C GLN A 76 23.68 -54.99 18.13
N MET A 77 23.30 -56.04 17.38
CA MET A 77 24.23 -57.00 16.81
C MET A 77 25.23 -56.32 15.86
N LEU A 78 24.78 -55.40 15.02
CA LEU A 78 25.65 -54.62 14.12
C LEU A 78 26.64 -53.74 14.90
N VAL A 79 26.17 -53.02 15.92
CA VAL A 79 27.02 -52.13 16.74
C VAL A 79 28.08 -52.94 17.50
N ASN A 80 27.70 -54.09 18.07
CA ASN A 80 28.63 -54.99 18.75
C ASN A 80 29.62 -55.62 17.76
N ALA A 81 29.17 -56.07 16.59
CA ALA A 81 30.02 -56.66 15.56
C ALA A 81 31.07 -55.67 15.05
N TYR A 82 30.70 -54.40 14.85
CA TYR A 82 31.65 -53.34 14.53
C TYR A 82 32.68 -53.15 15.65
N SER A 83 32.24 -53.06 16.91
CA SER A 83 33.13 -52.84 18.07
C SER A 83 34.12 -53.99 18.29
N LEU A 84 33.73 -55.21 17.90
CA LEU A 84 34.54 -56.43 18.05
C LEU A 84 35.32 -56.81 16.76
N ASN A 85 35.24 -56.02 15.68
CA ASN A 85 35.78 -56.37 14.35
C ASN A 85 35.36 -57.76 13.85
N ASN A 86 34.09 -58.12 14.06
CA ASN A 86 33.56 -59.43 13.71
C ASN A 86 33.00 -59.44 12.27
N GLU A 87 33.89 -59.67 11.31
CA GLU A 87 33.58 -59.70 9.87
C GLU A 87 32.54 -60.76 9.46
N SER A 88 32.46 -61.88 10.18
CA SER A 88 31.50 -62.95 9.91
C SER A 88 30.06 -62.47 10.10
N VAL A 89 29.80 -61.75 11.19
CA VAL A 89 28.47 -61.18 11.49
C VAL A 89 28.15 -60.01 10.57
N ILE A 90 29.14 -59.17 10.24
CA ILE A 90 28.98 -58.08 9.27
C ILE A 90 28.59 -58.64 7.90
N SER A 91 29.25 -59.70 7.45
CA SER A 91 28.97 -60.37 6.18
C SER A 91 27.57 -60.96 6.16
N TYR A 92 27.16 -61.65 7.23
CA TYR A 92 25.79 -62.14 7.39
C TYR A 92 24.75 -61.01 7.29
N LEU A 93 24.97 -59.89 8.00
CA LEU A 93 24.04 -58.75 7.98
C LEU A 93 23.93 -58.12 6.58
N LYS A 94 25.02 -58.12 5.81
CA LYS A 94 25.02 -57.71 4.40
C LYS A 94 24.25 -58.70 3.52
N GLU A 95 24.42 -60.00 3.71
CA GLU A 95 23.70 -61.05 2.96
C GLU A 95 22.19 -60.97 3.14
N VAL A 96 21.72 -60.70 4.37
CA VAL A 96 20.28 -60.52 4.65
C VAL A 96 19.77 -59.13 4.26
N ASN A 97 20.59 -58.33 3.56
CA ASN A 97 20.29 -56.97 3.12
C ASN A 97 19.75 -56.08 4.25
N TYR A 98 20.37 -56.16 5.43
CA TYR A 98 20.02 -55.27 6.53
C TYR A 98 20.43 -53.84 6.19
N LYS A 99 19.52 -52.88 6.37
CA LYS A 99 19.73 -51.47 6.04
C LYS A 99 19.21 -50.56 7.15
N LEU A 100 19.87 -49.42 7.31
CA LEU A 100 19.57 -48.40 8.31
C LEU A 100 19.22 -47.07 7.64
N SER A 101 18.26 -46.35 8.20
CA SER A 101 18.00 -44.97 7.79
C SER A 101 19.16 -44.06 8.16
N LEU A 102 19.34 -42.97 7.39
CA LEU A 102 20.34 -41.95 7.71
C LEU A 102 20.16 -41.39 9.13
N SER A 103 18.92 -41.15 9.56
CA SER A 103 18.61 -40.65 10.90
C SER A 103 19.12 -41.58 12.02
N LYS A 104 19.00 -42.90 11.85
CA LYS A 104 19.48 -43.90 12.82
C LYS A 104 21.01 -43.92 12.86
N ILE A 105 21.66 -43.86 11.70
CA ILE A 105 23.12 -43.78 11.58
C ILE A 105 23.66 -42.49 12.24
N ILE A 106 23.03 -41.35 11.98
CA ILE A 106 23.38 -40.07 12.61
C ILE A 106 23.23 -40.13 14.13
N ALA A 107 22.13 -40.69 14.64
CA ALA A 107 21.92 -40.83 16.08
C ALA A 107 22.99 -41.68 16.76
N LEU A 108 23.42 -42.78 16.11
CA LEU A 108 24.53 -43.61 16.59
C LEU A 108 25.84 -42.82 16.62
N PHE A 109 26.14 -42.08 15.55
CA PHE A 109 27.32 -41.24 15.50
C PHE A 109 27.31 -40.15 16.58
N LEU A 110 26.21 -39.45 16.81
CA LEU A 110 26.16 -38.39 17.82
C LEU A 110 26.42 -38.90 19.25
N ASN A 111 26.14 -40.17 19.53
CA ASN A 111 26.43 -40.80 20.82
C ASN A 111 27.93 -41.13 20.97
N LYS A 112 28.55 -41.73 19.94
CA LYS A 112 29.94 -42.23 20.01
C LYS A 112 31.00 -41.25 19.48
N LYS A 113 30.59 -40.34 18.60
CA LYS A 113 31.42 -39.35 17.88
C LYS A 113 32.63 -39.99 17.19
N ASP A 114 32.45 -41.21 16.67
CA ASP A 114 33.47 -41.96 15.93
C ASP A 114 33.26 -41.82 14.41
N PRO A 115 34.13 -41.07 13.70
CA PRO A 115 34.02 -40.88 12.25
C PRO A 115 34.19 -42.17 11.45
N ALA A 116 35.02 -43.11 11.92
CA ALA A 116 35.24 -44.39 11.24
C ALA A 116 33.98 -45.25 11.28
N GLN A 117 33.27 -45.23 12.41
CA GLN A 117 31.98 -45.90 12.57
C GLN A 117 30.92 -45.32 11.64
N LEU A 118 30.85 -43.98 11.57
CA LEU A 118 29.94 -43.30 10.66
C LEU A 118 30.22 -43.69 9.20
N GLN A 119 31.48 -43.63 8.78
CA GLN A 119 31.89 -44.01 7.43
C GLN A 119 31.53 -45.47 7.13
N PHE A 120 31.83 -46.39 8.05
CA PHE A 120 31.54 -47.80 7.90
C PHE A 120 30.04 -48.06 7.72
N PHE A 121 29.18 -47.45 8.55
CA PHE A 121 27.74 -47.62 8.44
C PHE A 121 27.15 -46.98 7.18
N LEU A 122 27.65 -45.81 6.77
CA LEU A 122 27.22 -45.15 5.53
C LEU A 122 27.53 -46.01 4.29
N ILE A 123 28.73 -46.60 4.21
CA ILE A 123 29.15 -47.40 3.05
C ILE A 123 28.38 -48.73 2.98
N ASN A 124 28.25 -49.42 4.12
CA ASN A 124 27.83 -50.82 4.12
C ASN A 124 26.32 -51.01 4.38
N PHE A 125 25.73 -50.15 5.21
CA PHE A 125 24.41 -50.39 5.80
C PHE A 125 23.40 -49.28 5.54
N LEU A 126 23.73 -48.21 4.83
CA LEU A 126 22.77 -47.15 4.52
C LEU A 126 21.64 -47.63 3.61
N ASP A 127 20.40 -47.38 4.00
CA ASP A 127 19.23 -47.53 3.16
C ASP A 127 19.07 -46.33 2.23
N LYS A 128 19.34 -46.54 0.93
CA LYS A 128 19.17 -45.51 -0.11
C LYS A 128 17.71 -45.28 -0.50
N LYS A 129 16.74 -46.04 0.01
CA LYS A 129 15.31 -45.85 -0.30
C LYS A 129 14.68 -44.65 0.42
N PHE A 130 15.26 -44.22 1.54
CA PHE A 130 14.73 -43.14 2.39
C PHE A 130 15.52 -41.83 2.22
N LEU A 131 15.68 -41.36 0.98
CA LEU A 131 16.48 -40.18 0.66
C LEU A 131 15.92 -38.87 1.23
N ASN A 132 14.60 -38.78 1.48
CA ASN A 132 13.95 -37.49 1.73
C ASN A 132 13.69 -37.16 3.22
N ASN A 133 14.06 -38.05 4.16
CA ASN A 133 13.73 -37.87 5.58
C ASN A 133 14.99 -37.55 6.38
N ILE A 134 15.43 -36.29 6.33
CA ILE A 134 16.72 -35.86 6.89
C ILE A 134 16.51 -34.87 8.02
N SER A 135 17.15 -35.21 9.16
CA SER A 135 17.01 -34.58 10.47
C SER A 135 17.80 -33.26 10.57
N PRO A 136 17.35 -32.27 11.37
CA PRO A 136 18.09 -31.03 11.69
C PRO A 136 19.49 -31.24 12.30
N SER A 137 19.87 -32.47 12.62
CA SER A 137 21.13 -32.85 13.26
C SER A 137 22.34 -32.95 12.33
N LEU A 138 22.18 -32.92 10.99
CA LEU A 138 23.30 -33.07 10.06
C LEU A 138 24.33 -31.92 10.17
N LYS A 139 23.88 -30.70 10.51
CA LYS A 139 24.76 -29.56 10.80
C LYS A 139 25.75 -29.88 11.92
N ASP A 140 25.23 -30.44 13.03
CA ASP A 140 26.02 -30.77 14.22
C ASP A 140 26.98 -31.94 13.94
N VAL A 141 26.54 -32.91 13.13
CA VAL A 141 27.40 -34.01 12.65
C VAL A 141 28.60 -33.44 11.88
N ILE A 142 28.36 -32.56 10.91
CA ILE A 142 29.43 -31.98 10.09
C ILE A 142 30.37 -31.11 10.94
N ALA A 143 29.83 -30.35 11.91
CA ALA A 143 30.65 -29.60 12.87
C ALA A 143 31.59 -30.51 13.66
N GLU A 144 31.08 -31.63 14.18
CA GLU A 144 31.88 -32.61 14.90
C GLU A 144 32.94 -33.25 13.98
N LEU A 145 32.59 -33.59 12.73
CA LEU A 145 33.54 -34.15 11.77
C LEU A 145 34.68 -33.17 11.44
N PHE A 146 34.41 -31.87 11.34
CA PHE A 146 35.48 -30.87 11.24
C PHE A 146 36.37 -30.84 12.48
N SER A 147 35.79 -30.93 13.69
CA SER A 147 36.57 -30.98 14.93
C SER A 147 37.49 -32.21 15.03
N LYS A 148 37.12 -33.30 14.34
CA LYS A 148 37.88 -34.54 14.24
C LYS A 148 38.75 -34.63 12.97
N ASN A 149 38.84 -33.55 12.18
CA ASN A 149 39.54 -33.50 10.90
C ASN A 149 39.16 -34.65 9.92
N SER A 150 37.90 -35.06 9.94
CA SER A 150 37.40 -36.21 9.17
C SER A 150 36.76 -35.79 7.85
N LEU A 151 37.55 -35.12 7.00
CA LEU A 151 37.09 -34.52 5.74
C LEU A 151 36.61 -35.56 4.71
N ASP A 152 37.15 -36.79 4.76
CA ASP A 152 36.76 -37.88 3.87
C ASP A 152 35.31 -38.33 4.13
N VAL A 153 34.89 -38.31 5.40
CA VAL A 153 33.52 -38.65 5.80
C VAL A 153 32.55 -37.54 5.36
N ILE A 154 32.97 -36.27 5.43
CA ILE A 154 32.18 -35.14 4.89
C ILE A 154 32.06 -35.27 3.36
N SER A 155 33.13 -35.70 2.67
CA SER A 155 33.10 -35.92 1.21
C SER A 155 32.14 -37.04 0.84
N LEU A 156 32.17 -38.15 1.59
CA LEU A 156 31.21 -39.24 1.42
C LEU A 156 29.76 -38.79 1.65
N LEU A 157 29.51 -37.99 2.69
CA LEU A 157 28.17 -37.42 2.93
C LEU A 157 27.73 -36.50 1.79
N LEU A 158 28.63 -35.70 1.23
CA LEU A 158 28.36 -34.83 0.09
C LEU A 158 28.03 -35.62 -1.18
N GLU A 159 28.68 -36.76 -1.40
CA GLU A 159 28.37 -37.64 -2.54
C GLU A 159 27.02 -38.34 -2.41
N ILE A 160 26.66 -38.78 -1.20
CA ILE A 160 25.41 -39.52 -0.97
C ILE A 160 24.21 -38.58 -0.82
N TYR A 161 24.39 -37.46 -0.13
CA TYR A 161 23.36 -36.48 0.23
C TYR A 161 23.83 -35.05 -0.09
N PRO A 162 24.00 -34.70 -1.37
CA PRO A 162 24.61 -33.44 -1.78
C PRO A 162 23.85 -32.20 -1.27
N VAL A 163 22.52 -32.17 -1.43
CA VAL A 163 21.68 -31.03 -1.04
C VAL A 163 21.77 -30.78 0.47
N ASN A 164 21.53 -31.81 1.28
CA ASN A 164 21.49 -31.68 2.75
C ASN A 164 22.86 -31.38 3.36
N THR A 165 23.90 -32.02 2.83
CA THR A 165 25.28 -31.80 3.29
C THR A 165 25.71 -30.38 2.96
N LEU A 166 25.46 -29.92 1.73
CA LEU A 166 25.83 -28.57 1.31
C LEU A 166 25.01 -27.50 2.04
N ASN A 167 23.71 -27.70 2.25
CA ASN A 167 22.88 -26.81 3.08
C ASN A 167 23.41 -26.73 4.52
N SER A 168 23.79 -27.85 5.12
CA SER A 168 24.37 -27.88 6.46
C SER A 168 25.73 -27.18 6.52
N LEU A 169 26.56 -27.32 5.48
CA LEU A 169 27.82 -26.58 5.35
C LEU A 169 27.58 -25.07 5.25
N PHE A 170 26.57 -24.63 4.49
CA PHE A 170 26.20 -23.21 4.37
C PHE A 170 25.72 -22.65 5.72
N LEU A 171 24.87 -23.39 6.43
CA LEU A 171 24.41 -23.02 7.78
C LEU A 171 25.57 -22.90 8.78
N LEU A 172 26.59 -23.76 8.70
CA LEU A 172 27.80 -23.66 9.53
C LEU A 172 28.61 -22.39 9.23
N VAL A 173 28.68 -22.00 7.95
CA VAL A 173 29.34 -20.74 7.55
C VAL A 173 28.53 -19.54 8.03
N GLU A 174 27.22 -19.55 7.83
CA GLU A 174 26.35 -18.41 8.13
C GLU A 174 26.21 -18.19 9.65
N HIS A 175 25.76 -19.20 10.40
CA HIS A 175 25.41 -19.07 11.81
C HIS A 175 26.60 -19.23 12.74
N ASP A 176 27.49 -20.18 12.44
CA ASP A 176 28.57 -20.56 13.36
C ASP A 176 29.92 -19.96 12.94
N LYS A 177 29.94 -19.16 11.85
CA LYS A 177 31.14 -18.53 11.25
C LYS A 177 32.31 -19.51 11.10
N ASN A 178 31.99 -20.75 10.74
CA ASN A 178 32.96 -21.83 10.69
C ASN A 178 33.92 -21.68 9.48
N LYS A 179 35.15 -21.26 9.76
CA LYS A 179 36.20 -21.03 8.74
C LYS A 179 36.60 -22.31 8.00
N LEU A 180 36.58 -23.47 8.68
CA LEU A 180 36.93 -24.75 8.05
C LEU A 180 35.85 -25.19 7.06
N ALA A 181 34.57 -24.99 7.41
CA ALA A 181 33.47 -25.22 6.48
C ALA A 181 33.57 -24.31 5.25
N PHE A 182 33.87 -23.01 5.44
CA PHE A 182 34.08 -22.09 4.33
C PHE A 182 35.24 -22.54 3.42
N GLN A 183 36.41 -22.84 4.00
CA GLN A 183 37.56 -23.35 3.24
C GLN A 183 37.27 -24.65 2.50
N TYR A 184 36.53 -25.56 3.13
CA TYR A 184 36.12 -26.83 2.55
C TYR A 184 35.23 -26.65 1.31
N ILE A 185 34.29 -25.70 1.37
CA ILE A 185 33.44 -25.32 0.23
C ILE A 185 34.30 -24.67 -0.86
N THR A 186 35.17 -23.71 -0.51
CA THR A 186 35.96 -22.97 -1.50
C THR A 186 36.96 -23.83 -2.26
N ASN A 187 37.42 -24.94 -1.66
CA ASN A 187 38.30 -25.90 -2.31
C ASN A 187 37.58 -26.83 -3.31
N ARG A 188 36.25 -26.74 -3.42
CA ARG A 188 35.40 -27.62 -4.26
C ARG A 188 34.70 -26.88 -5.40
N THR A 189 35.34 -25.85 -5.95
CA THR A 189 34.81 -25.08 -7.10
C THR A 189 34.37 -25.98 -8.26
N GLN A 190 35.21 -26.92 -8.69
CA GLN A 190 34.89 -27.81 -9.82
C GLN A 190 33.68 -28.71 -9.51
N TRP A 191 33.62 -29.29 -8.31
CA TRP A 191 32.49 -30.12 -7.90
C TRP A 191 31.18 -29.32 -7.90
N LEU A 192 31.21 -28.08 -7.41
CA LEU A 192 30.05 -27.18 -7.43
C LEU A 192 29.58 -26.90 -8.86
N GLN A 193 30.51 -26.67 -9.80
CA GLN A 193 30.18 -26.42 -11.20
C GLN A 193 29.53 -27.65 -11.87
N GLU A 194 30.10 -28.84 -11.63
CA GLU A 194 29.59 -30.11 -12.16
C GLU A 194 28.22 -30.51 -11.57
N ASN A 195 27.93 -30.04 -10.34
CA ASN A 195 26.72 -30.37 -9.60
C ASN A 195 25.83 -29.13 -9.36
N SER A 196 25.81 -28.18 -10.30
CA SER A 196 25.11 -26.89 -10.15
C SER A 196 23.62 -27.02 -9.82
N SER A 197 22.95 -28.09 -10.28
CA SER A 197 21.54 -28.35 -9.99
C SER A 197 21.23 -28.52 -8.50
N VAL A 198 22.19 -28.97 -7.70
CA VAL A 198 22.08 -29.13 -6.24
C VAL A 198 21.78 -27.79 -5.56
N LEU A 199 22.30 -26.68 -6.11
CA LEU A 199 22.14 -25.36 -5.53
C LEU A 199 20.72 -24.82 -5.66
N ASN A 200 19.90 -25.35 -6.57
CA ASN A 200 18.51 -24.91 -6.73
C ASN A 200 17.71 -25.08 -5.44
N GLU A 201 17.99 -26.14 -4.67
CA GLU A 201 17.26 -26.51 -3.45
C GLU A 201 17.82 -25.90 -2.16
N ILE A 202 18.95 -25.17 -2.22
CA ILE A 202 19.69 -24.73 -1.02
C ILE A 202 19.51 -23.24 -0.75
N ASN A 203 19.15 -22.81 0.45
CA ASN A 203 19.21 -21.38 0.78
C ASN A 203 20.68 -20.93 0.95
N PHE A 204 21.08 -19.86 0.26
CA PHE A 204 22.44 -19.31 0.35
C PHE A 204 22.67 -18.50 1.63
N GLY A 205 21.59 -18.12 2.31
CA GLY A 205 21.65 -17.28 3.49
C GLY A 205 22.12 -15.86 3.16
N THR A 206 22.71 -15.21 4.15
CA THR A 206 23.11 -13.79 4.11
C THR A 206 24.62 -13.59 4.24
N ASP A 207 25.41 -14.67 4.31
CA ASP A 207 26.86 -14.56 4.45
C ASP A 207 27.53 -14.04 3.17
N ILE A 208 27.99 -12.78 3.22
CA ILE A 208 28.56 -12.04 2.09
C ILE A 208 29.77 -12.78 1.48
N GLY A 209 30.61 -13.41 2.31
CA GLY A 209 31.78 -14.14 1.84
C GLY A 209 31.41 -15.35 1.00
N LEU A 210 30.44 -16.14 1.48
CA LEU A 210 29.87 -17.27 0.76
C LEU A 210 29.19 -16.85 -0.54
N ILE A 211 28.37 -15.80 -0.49
CA ILE A 211 27.67 -15.28 -1.66
C ILE A 211 28.67 -14.82 -2.74
N ASN A 212 29.67 -14.02 -2.37
CA ASN A 212 30.69 -13.56 -3.31
C ASN A 212 31.48 -14.72 -3.93
N PHE A 213 31.78 -15.75 -3.14
CA PHE A 213 32.39 -16.97 -3.67
C PHE A 213 31.48 -17.65 -4.69
N LEU A 214 30.19 -17.86 -4.38
CA LEU A 214 29.25 -18.50 -5.30
C LEU A 214 29.06 -17.69 -6.60
N LEU A 215 28.97 -16.36 -6.51
CA LEU A 215 28.92 -15.49 -7.68
C LEU A 215 30.18 -15.57 -8.56
N LYS A 216 31.33 -15.89 -7.97
CA LYS A 216 32.58 -16.14 -8.70
C LYS A 216 32.61 -17.52 -9.36
N VAL A 217 32.06 -18.55 -8.71
CA VAL A 217 31.99 -19.91 -9.25
C VAL A 217 31.00 -20.00 -10.42
N PHE A 218 29.90 -19.24 -10.34
CA PHE A 218 28.81 -19.21 -11.31
C PHE A 218 28.67 -17.80 -11.90
N PRO A 219 29.59 -17.38 -12.79
CA PRO A 219 29.58 -16.04 -13.37
C PRO A 219 28.47 -15.87 -14.42
N ASN A 220 28.24 -14.62 -14.84
CA ASN A 220 27.35 -14.28 -15.96
C ASN A 220 25.92 -14.84 -15.82
N GLY A 221 25.40 -14.92 -14.59
CA GLY A 221 24.02 -15.32 -14.33
C GLY A 221 23.76 -16.84 -14.35
N GLU A 222 24.79 -17.68 -14.20
CA GLU A 222 24.63 -19.16 -14.16
C GLU A 222 23.77 -19.66 -13.00
N LEU A 223 23.65 -18.88 -11.92
CA LEU A 223 22.75 -19.18 -10.80
C LEU A 223 21.27 -19.08 -11.17
N GLY A 224 20.92 -18.41 -12.27
CA GLY A 224 19.56 -18.22 -12.73
C GLY A 224 18.77 -17.14 -11.97
N ILE A 225 17.74 -16.62 -12.63
CA ILE A 225 16.92 -15.49 -12.14
C ILE A 225 16.25 -15.81 -10.81
N THR A 226 15.67 -17.01 -10.67
CA THR A 226 14.99 -17.43 -9.45
C THR A 226 15.91 -17.35 -8.23
N LYS A 227 17.15 -17.84 -8.36
CA LYS A 227 18.07 -17.88 -7.24
C LYS A 227 18.58 -16.51 -6.85
N LEU A 228 18.95 -15.72 -7.86
CA LEU A 228 19.42 -14.36 -7.69
C LEU A 228 18.31 -13.47 -7.10
N GLY A 229 17.06 -13.64 -7.57
CA GLY A 229 15.91 -12.91 -7.07
C GLY A 229 15.62 -13.18 -5.60
N THR A 230 15.53 -14.46 -5.21
CA THR A 230 15.34 -14.84 -3.81
C THR A 230 16.47 -14.33 -2.91
N LEU A 231 17.71 -14.41 -3.39
CA LEU A 231 18.87 -13.93 -2.64
C LEU A 231 18.81 -12.41 -2.40
N ILE A 232 18.48 -11.60 -3.41
CA ILE A 232 18.32 -10.15 -3.25
C ILE A 232 17.21 -9.87 -2.22
N THR A 233 16.06 -10.53 -2.33
CA THR A 233 14.95 -10.40 -1.38
C THR A 233 15.38 -10.75 0.05
N ASP A 234 16.12 -11.85 0.25
CA ASP A 234 16.59 -12.29 1.57
C ASP A 234 17.60 -11.32 2.18
N LEU A 235 18.51 -10.75 1.37
CA LEU A 235 19.45 -9.72 1.82
C LEU A 235 18.71 -8.45 2.27
N ILE A 236 17.68 -8.02 1.53
CA ILE A 236 16.85 -6.86 1.90
C ILE A 236 16.09 -7.15 3.20
N LYS A 237 15.49 -8.34 3.33
CA LYS A 237 14.73 -8.74 4.53
C LYS A 237 15.57 -8.71 5.81
N ASN A 238 16.84 -9.09 5.69
CA ASN A 238 17.84 -9.10 6.75
C ASN A 238 18.65 -7.81 6.84
N GLU A 239 18.26 -6.76 6.09
CA GLU A 239 18.84 -5.42 6.17
C GLU A 239 20.36 -5.37 5.95
N ILE A 240 20.87 -6.23 5.06
CA ILE A 240 22.29 -6.25 4.72
C ILE A 240 22.66 -4.94 4.02
N ASP A 241 23.70 -4.28 4.50
CA ASP A 241 24.23 -3.03 3.93
C ASP A 241 25.51 -3.32 3.15
N ASN A 242 25.35 -3.66 1.87
CA ASN A 242 26.48 -3.92 0.98
C ASN A 242 26.13 -3.55 -0.47
N HIS A 243 26.41 -2.30 -0.83
CA HIS A 243 26.10 -1.75 -2.15
C HIS A 243 26.80 -2.50 -3.30
N ASP A 244 28.06 -2.90 -3.11
CA ASP A 244 28.83 -3.63 -4.13
C ASP A 244 28.23 -5.00 -4.42
N LEU A 245 27.78 -5.71 -3.38
CA LEU A 245 27.12 -7.01 -3.52
C LEU A 245 25.80 -6.86 -4.28
N TYR A 246 24.96 -5.89 -3.93
CA TYR A 246 23.71 -5.65 -4.67
C TYR A 246 23.98 -5.28 -6.14
N THR A 247 25.01 -4.48 -6.41
CA THR A 247 25.41 -4.12 -7.77
C THR A 247 25.81 -5.37 -8.56
N GLN A 248 26.61 -6.25 -7.95
CA GLN A 248 27.03 -7.51 -8.57
C GLN A 248 25.84 -8.45 -8.81
N LEU A 249 24.92 -8.56 -7.85
CA LEU A 249 23.72 -9.39 -7.96
C LEU A 249 22.78 -8.88 -9.06
N CYS A 250 22.54 -7.57 -9.15
CA CYS A 250 21.71 -6.99 -10.20
C CYS A 250 22.33 -7.24 -11.59
N ARG A 251 23.66 -7.08 -11.73
CA ARG A 251 24.37 -7.40 -12.97
C ARG A 251 24.18 -8.87 -13.37
N GLN A 252 24.42 -9.80 -12.44
CA GLN A 252 24.25 -11.23 -12.67
C GLN A 252 22.80 -11.59 -13.03
N MET A 253 21.82 -10.93 -12.40
CA MET A 253 20.39 -11.15 -12.68
C MET A 253 20.03 -10.71 -14.10
N ASN A 254 20.66 -9.63 -14.60
CA ASN A 254 20.51 -9.18 -15.98
C ASN A 254 21.22 -10.09 -17.00
N ASP A 255 22.42 -10.57 -16.66
CA ASP A 255 23.10 -11.58 -17.48
C ASP A 255 22.25 -12.87 -17.58
N ALA A 256 21.65 -13.32 -16.47
CA ALA A 256 20.77 -14.49 -16.44
C ALA A 256 19.54 -14.31 -17.34
N ARG A 257 18.96 -13.11 -17.40
CA ARG A 257 17.83 -12.77 -18.26
C ARG A 257 18.17 -12.85 -19.75
N THR A 258 19.35 -12.39 -20.14
CA THR A 258 19.76 -12.28 -21.55
C THR A 258 20.34 -13.58 -22.13
N ARG A 259 20.64 -14.58 -21.28
CA ARG A 259 21.26 -15.85 -21.68
C ARG A 259 20.31 -16.85 -22.36
N GLY A 260 18.99 -16.65 -22.29
CA GLY A 260 17.99 -17.52 -22.91
C GLY A 260 17.76 -17.26 -24.41
N LEU A 261 17.26 -18.26 -25.15
CA LEU A 261 16.91 -18.17 -26.58
C LEU A 261 15.80 -17.14 -26.89
N GLN A 262 15.07 -16.68 -25.86
CA GLN A 262 14.27 -15.45 -25.89
C GLN A 262 14.33 -14.76 -24.50
N PRO A 263 14.50 -13.43 -24.43
CA PRO A 263 14.31 -12.68 -23.19
C PRO A 263 12.85 -12.83 -22.74
N CYS A 264 12.58 -13.60 -21.68
CA CYS A 264 11.22 -13.76 -21.17
C CYS A 264 10.99 -12.86 -19.96
N TRP A 265 10.32 -11.73 -20.18
CA TRP A 265 9.96 -10.80 -19.11
C TRP A 265 8.97 -11.37 -18.09
N ALA A 266 8.17 -12.37 -18.46
CA ALA A 266 7.15 -12.95 -17.59
C ALA A 266 7.73 -13.55 -16.30
N GLY A 267 8.84 -14.31 -16.39
CA GLY A 267 9.50 -14.87 -15.20
C GLY A 267 10.32 -13.83 -14.43
N TYR A 268 10.99 -12.93 -15.16
CA TYR A 268 11.85 -11.90 -14.57
C TYR A 268 11.05 -10.84 -13.77
N SER A 269 9.92 -10.37 -14.33
CA SER A 269 9.06 -9.36 -13.71
C SER A 269 8.45 -9.80 -12.39
N TYR A 270 8.16 -11.10 -12.23
CA TYR A 270 7.68 -11.65 -10.95
C TYR A 270 8.71 -11.41 -9.83
N TYR A 271 9.98 -11.78 -10.07
CA TYR A 271 11.04 -11.60 -9.08
C TYR A 271 11.40 -10.13 -8.89
N LEU A 272 11.44 -9.33 -9.96
CA LEU A 272 11.68 -7.89 -9.84
C LEU A 272 10.59 -7.21 -9.00
N LYS A 273 9.32 -7.59 -9.20
CA LYS A 273 8.22 -7.11 -8.36
C LYS A 273 8.46 -7.48 -6.89
N ASP A 274 8.71 -8.75 -6.58
CA ASP A 274 8.95 -9.19 -5.19
C ASP A 274 10.09 -8.42 -4.51
N ILE A 275 11.17 -8.15 -5.25
CA ILE A 275 12.31 -7.34 -4.79
C ILE A 275 11.87 -5.88 -4.53
N ILE A 276 11.11 -5.26 -5.44
CA ILE A 276 10.59 -3.89 -5.28
C ILE A 276 9.67 -3.81 -4.06
N ASP A 277 8.71 -4.73 -3.95
CA ASP A 277 7.76 -4.82 -2.83
C ASP A 277 8.51 -4.94 -1.50
N THR A 278 9.52 -5.82 -1.45
CA THR A 278 10.34 -6.04 -0.25
C THR A 278 11.17 -4.80 0.09
N SER A 279 11.75 -4.13 -0.90
CA SER A 279 12.53 -2.90 -0.70
C SER A 279 11.67 -1.78 -0.12
N ILE A 280 10.45 -1.60 -0.63
CA ILE A 280 9.49 -0.61 -0.15
C ILE A 280 9.03 -0.96 1.27
N TYR A 281 8.64 -2.22 1.50
CA TYR A 281 8.18 -2.70 2.80
C TYR A 281 9.25 -2.53 3.89
N LYS A 282 10.53 -2.76 3.55
CA LYS A 282 11.68 -2.56 4.45
C LYS A 282 12.24 -1.13 4.43
N ASN A 283 11.62 -0.20 3.69
CA ASN A 283 12.07 1.18 3.52
C ASN A 283 13.55 1.30 3.07
N ARG A 284 14.05 0.32 2.31
CA ARG A 284 15.38 0.29 1.69
C ARG A 284 15.36 0.98 0.33
N LEU A 285 15.05 2.27 0.33
CA LEU A 285 14.93 3.07 -0.91
C LEU A 285 16.28 3.23 -1.64
N ASP A 286 17.40 3.12 -0.92
CA ASP A 286 18.76 3.04 -1.44
C ASP A 286 18.95 1.83 -2.35
N VAL A 287 18.50 0.66 -1.89
CA VAL A 287 18.57 -0.59 -2.65
C VAL A 287 17.57 -0.57 -3.80
N LEU A 288 16.35 -0.08 -3.56
CA LEU A 288 15.35 0.10 -4.61
C LEU A 288 15.90 0.93 -5.76
N GLU A 289 16.53 2.07 -5.48
CA GLU A 289 17.11 2.92 -6.51
C GLU A 289 18.20 2.19 -7.31
N LEU A 290 19.10 1.45 -6.65
CA LEU A 290 20.11 0.65 -7.33
C LEU A 290 19.50 -0.44 -8.23
N ILE A 291 18.46 -1.14 -7.75
CA ILE A 291 17.75 -2.16 -8.52
C ILE A 291 17.11 -1.53 -9.76
N ILE A 292 16.45 -0.38 -9.62
CA ILE A 292 15.81 0.31 -10.73
C ILE A 292 16.86 0.87 -11.72
N GLN A 293 17.96 1.45 -11.23
CA GLN A 293 19.10 1.90 -12.04
C GLN A 293 19.71 0.77 -12.86
N SER A 294 19.80 -0.43 -12.28
CA SER A 294 20.36 -1.60 -12.96
C SER A 294 19.40 -2.18 -14.02
N ASN A 295 18.11 -1.84 -13.96
CA ASN A 295 17.05 -2.42 -14.78
C ASN A 295 16.29 -1.36 -15.59
N ARG A 296 17.00 -0.35 -16.10
CA ARG A 296 16.40 0.76 -16.88
C ARG A 296 15.72 0.29 -18.17
N ASP A 297 16.23 -0.76 -18.80
CA ASP A 297 15.65 -1.32 -20.02
C ASP A 297 14.24 -1.88 -19.76
N PHE A 298 14.02 -2.55 -18.62
CA PHE A 298 12.68 -2.96 -18.17
C PHE A 298 11.69 -1.79 -18.11
N LEU A 299 12.15 -0.62 -17.66
CA LEU A 299 11.33 0.58 -17.57
C LEU A 299 11.03 1.20 -18.94
N SER A 300 11.96 1.05 -19.88
CA SER A 300 11.81 1.54 -21.26
C SER A 300 10.96 0.63 -22.15
N GLU A 301 10.81 -0.65 -21.79
CA GLU A 301 10.06 -1.61 -22.60
C GLU A 301 8.54 -1.53 -22.34
N ASN A 302 7.77 -1.57 -23.44
CA ASN A 302 6.31 -1.57 -23.45
C ASN A 302 5.73 -2.96 -23.09
N THR A 303 6.17 -3.56 -21.99
CA THR A 303 5.54 -4.76 -21.45
C THR A 303 4.36 -4.38 -20.55
N ASP A 304 3.29 -5.17 -20.59
CA ASP A 304 2.14 -5.01 -19.70
C ASP A 304 2.57 -5.16 -18.23
N GLU A 305 3.57 -5.99 -17.97
CA GLU A 305 4.14 -6.26 -16.65
C GLU A 305 4.83 -5.04 -16.04
N ALA A 306 5.67 -4.33 -16.81
CA ALA A 306 6.29 -3.08 -16.36
C ALA A 306 5.22 -2.02 -16.04
N ALA A 307 4.23 -1.89 -16.92
CA ALA A 307 3.14 -0.94 -16.73
C ALA A 307 2.28 -1.28 -15.49
N LYS A 308 2.07 -2.57 -15.17
CA LYS A 308 1.41 -3.02 -13.92
C LYS A 308 2.24 -2.67 -12.69
N ILE A 309 3.55 -2.90 -12.69
CA ILE A 309 4.43 -2.55 -11.55
C ILE A 309 4.42 -1.04 -11.31
N ILE A 310 4.60 -0.26 -12.37
CA ILE A 310 4.57 1.21 -12.31
C ILE A 310 3.23 1.68 -11.73
N ALA A 311 2.11 1.15 -12.23
CA ALA A 311 0.77 1.52 -11.76
C ALA A 311 0.55 1.33 -10.25
N ILE A 312 1.21 0.34 -9.63
CA ILE A 312 1.12 0.09 -8.19
C ILE A 312 1.89 1.15 -7.39
N TYR A 313 3.05 1.57 -7.88
CA TYR A 313 4.02 2.33 -7.09
C TYR A 313 4.07 3.83 -7.35
N VAL A 314 3.51 4.31 -8.46
CA VAL A 314 3.53 5.74 -8.82
C VAL A 314 2.74 6.67 -7.88
N LEU A 315 2.12 6.12 -6.85
CA LEU A 315 1.43 6.91 -5.84
C LEU A 315 2.42 7.62 -4.90
N ASN A 316 3.44 6.96 -4.38
CA ASN A 316 4.30 7.57 -3.37
C ASN A 316 5.31 8.53 -4.02
N PRO A 317 5.39 9.82 -3.64
CA PRO A 317 6.27 10.78 -4.31
C PRO A 317 7.74 10.37 -4.35
N LYS A 318 8.28 9.80 -3.27
CA LYS A 318 9.69 9.35 -3.21
C LYS A 318 9.95 8.19 -4.15
N ILE A 319 9.01 7.24 -4.20
CA ILE A 319 9.12 6.05 -5.05
C ILE A 319 8.95 6.46 -6.52
N SER A 320 7.96 7.29 -6.82
CA SER A 320 7.74 7.86 -8.15
C SER A 320 8.96 8.61 -8.66
N GLU A 321 9.63 9.39 -7.82
CA GLU A 321 10.85 10.08 -8.20
C GLU A 321 11.99 9.12 -8.58
N ILE A 322 12.22 8.05 -7.81
CA ILE A 322 13.20 7.01 -8.15
C ILE A 322 12.91 6.42 -9.54
N PHE A 323 11.64 6.12 -9.80
CA PHE A 323 11.18 5.56 -11.06
C PHE A 323 11.37 6.53 -12.25
N LEU A 324 11.01 7.81 -12.08
CA LEU A 324 11.11 8.85 -13.12
C LEU A 324 12.57 9.20 -13.45
N ARG A 325 13.43 9.39 -12.43
CA ARG A 325 14.88 9.64 -12.62
C ARG A 325 15.58 8.54 -13.39
N ASN A 326 15.04 7.32 -13.34
CA ASN A 326 15.58 6.16 -14.01
C ASN A 326 14.92 5.84 -15.36
N GLY A 327 14.22 6.81 -15.95
CA GLY A 327 13.83 6.75 -17.36
C GLY A 327 12.43 6.26 -17.64
N ILE A 328 11.55 6.17 -16.63
CA ILE A 328 10.11 6.03 -16.91
C ILE A 328 9.62 7.28 -17.61
N ASN A 329 9.01 7.08 -18.78
CA ASN A 329 8.30 8.14 -19.48
C ASN A 329 7.07 8.55 -18.66
N VAL A 330 7.09 9.78 -18.15
CA VAL A 330 6.00 10.37 -17.37
C VAL A 330 4.66 10.44 -18.12
N ASN A 331 4.71 10.49 -19.46
CA ASN A 331 3.55 10.53 -20.35
C ASN A 331 3.06 9.12 -20.77
N ARG A 332 3.64 8.06 -20.20
CA ARG A 332 3.24 6.69 -20.47
C ARG A 332 1.82 6.43 -19.95
N LYS A 333 1.06 5.64 -20.71
CA LYS A 333 -0.22 5.10 -20.28
C LYS A 333 -0.04 3.75 -19.60
N MET A 334 -0.77 3.54 -18.51
CA MET A 334 -0.90 2.28 -17.80
C MET A 334 -1.78 1.29 -18.58
N PRO A 335 -1.84 0.00 -18.21
CA PRO A 335 -2.59 -1.02 -18.95
C PRO A 335 -4.09 -0.72 -19.07
N ASP A 336 -4.65 0.07 -18.15
CA ASP A 336 -6.05 0.51 -18.19
C ASP A 336 -6.25 1.83 -18.98
N ASN A 337 -5.26 2.22 -19.80
CA ASN A 337 -5.24 3.43 -20.62
C ASN A 337 -5.28 4.76 -19.81
N VAL A 338 -5.02 4.67 -18.50
CA VAL A 338 -4.92 5.82 -17.59
C VAL A 338 -3.47 6.34 -17.61
N SER A 339 -3.29 7.64 -17.65
CA SER A 339 -1.97 8.28 -17.54
C SER A 339 -1.45 8.27 -16.10
N ILE A 340 -0.12 8.35 -15.93
CA ILE A 340 0.49 8.46 -14.58
C ILE A 340 -0.09 9.65 -13.81
N VAL A 341 -0.28 10.80 -14.47
CA VAL A 341 -0.86 11.99 -13.82
C VAL A 341 -2.31 11.79 -13.39
N GLU A 342 -3.13 11.09 -14.18
CA GLU A 342 -4.50 10.74 -13.77
C GLU A 342 -4.49 9.93 -12.47
N ARG A 343 -3.55 9.00 -12.32
CA ARG A 343 -3.44 8.22 -11.09
C ARG A 343 -2.87 9.00 -9.92
N CYS A 344 -1.86 9.84 -10.17
CA CYS A 344 -1.09 10.50 -9.11
C CYS A 344 -1.79 11.71 -8.53
N VAL A 345 -2.38 12.52 -9.40
CA VAL A 345 -2.89 13.86 -9.10
C VAL A 345 -4.42 13.89 -9.14
N ILE A 346 -5.02 13.15 -10.07
CA ILE A 346 -6.47 13.22 -10.29
C ILE A 346 -7.21 12.21 -9.40
N ASP A 347 -6.89 10.93 -9.41
CA ASP A 347 -7.74 9.88 -8.80
C ASP A 347 -7.44 9.57 -7.32
N ASN A 348 -6.78 10.47 -6.57
CA ASN A 348 -6.41 10.23 -5.17
C ASN A 348 -7.04 11.20 -4.16
N GLU A 349 -7.32 10.69 -2.95
CA GLU A 349 -7.77 11.45 -1.78
C GLU A 349 -6.63 12.21 -1.07
N ARG A 350 -5.80 12.94 -1.82
CA ARG A 350 -4.67 13.72 -1.29
C ARG A 350 -5.04 15.16 -0.96
N THR A 351 -4.21 15.81 -0.14
CA THR A 351 -4.27 17.27 0.01
C THR A 351 -3.83 17.96 -1.28
N ASN A 352 -4.24 19.21 -1.46
CA ASN A 352 -3.83 20.02 -2.59
C ASN A 352 -2.31 20.22 -2.61
N GLU A 353 -1.68 20.34 -1.43
CA GLU A 353 -0.22 20.44 -1.31
C GLU A 353 0.49 19.18 -1.85
N GLU A 354 0.02 17.99 -1.49
CA GLU A 354 0.57 16.72 -1.99
C GLU A 354 0.36 16.56 -3.50
N ASN A 355 -0.82 16.95 -4.00
CA ASN A 355 -1.11 16.93 -5.43
C ASN A 355 -0.27 17.95 -6.21
N GLN A 356 -0.04 19.14 -5.65
CA GLN A 356 0.82 20.15 -6.24
C GLN A 356 2.28 19.68 -6.27
N PHE A 357 2.76 19.06 -5.19
CA PHE A 357 4.10 18.47 -5.15
C PHE A 357 4.27 17.41 -6.25
N MET A 358 3.30 16.51 -6.38
CA MET A 358 3.32 15.49 -7.44
C MET A 358 3.28 16.12 -8.83
N LEU A 359 2.42 17.13 -9.06
CA LEU A 359 2.33 17.83 -10.35
C LEU A 359 3.66 18.51 -10.70
N ASP A 360 4.25 19.26 -9.77
CA ASP A 360 5.53 19.95 -9.94
C ASP A 360 6.66 18.95 -10.27
N MET A 361 6.70 17.83 -9.55
CA MET A 361 7.64 16.74 -9.83
C MET A 361 7.42 16.20 -11.25
N LEU A 362 6.21 15.82 -11.63
CA LEU A 362 5.92 15.26 -12.95
C LEU A 362 6.26 16.26 -14.08
N LEU A 363 5.97 17.55 -13.90
CA LEU A 363 6.35 18.62 -14.82
C LEU A 363 7.87 18.71 -14.98
N SER A 364 8.64 18.57 -13.90
CA SER A 364 10.11 18.57 -13.95
C SER A 364 10.69 17.41 -14.78
N TYR A 365 9.93 16.31 -14.94
CA TYR A 365 10.28 15.17 -15.79
C TYR A 365 9.62 15.19 -17.18
N GLY A 366 9.04 16.34 -17.59
CA GLY A 366 8.54 16.53 -18.96
C GLY A 366 7.10 16.06 -19.20
N LEU A 367 6.22 16.18 -18.20
CA LEU A 367 4.79 15.91 -18.34
C LEU A 367 4.17 16.80 -19.44
N ASP A 368 3.54 16.17 -20.42
CA ASP A 368 2.84 16.82 -21.52
C ASP A 368 1.41 17.17 -21.11
N LEU A 369 1.20 18.47 -20.89
CA LEU A 369 -0.09 19.05 -20.52
C LEU A 369 -1.15 18.97 -21.63
N ASN A 370 -0.76 18.70 -22.88
CA ASN A 370 -1.70 18.57 -24.00
C ASN A 370 -2.29 17.15 -24.14
N THR A 371 -1.87 16.21 -23.29
CA THR A 371 -2.38 14.84 -23.30
C THR A 371 -3.89 14.81 -23.00
N LYS A 372 -4.66 14.07 -23.82
CA LYS A 372 -6.09 13.83 -23.56
C LYS A 372 -6.29 12.89 -22.38
N ILE A 373 -7.21 13.25 -21.49
CA ILE A 373 -7.52 12.50 -20.28
C ILE A 373 -8.71 11.55 -20.54
N VAL A 374 -8.65 10.32 -20.00
CA VAL A 374 -9.61 9.24 -20.31
C VAL A 374 -10.58 8.95 -19.17
N LYS A 375 -10.14 9.03 -17.90
CA LYS A 375 -10.94 8.60 -16.73
C LYS A 375 -11.56 9.73 -15.90
N SER A 376 -11.02 10.95 -15.94
CA SER A 376 -11.50 12.05 -15.07
C SER A 376 -12.71 12.78 -15.66
N LYS A 377 -13.80 12.07 -15.91
CA LYS A 377 -15.05 12.69 -16.36
C LYS A 377 -15.76 13.33 -15.15
N PRO A 378 -15.98 14.66 -15.08
CA PRO A 378 -17.33 15.09 -14.75
C PRO A 378 -18.23 14.40 -15.79
N ASN A 379 -19.29 13.71 -15.38
CA ASN A 379 -20.07 12.69 -16.13
C ASN A 379 -20.52 13.00 -17.60
N LYS A 380 -20.06 14.07 -18.26
CA LYS A 380 -20.47 14.55 -19.59
C LYS A 380 -19.36 15.19 -20.46
N ILE A 381 -18.06 15.09 -20.15
CA ILE A 381 -16.98 15.71 -20.97
C ILE A 381 -16.07 14.62 -21.57
N ASP A 382 -16.12 14.43 -22.89
CA ASP A 382 -15.37 13.36 -23.58
C ASP A 382 -14.02 13.80 -24.18
N GLU A 383 -13.70 15.10 -24.23
CA GLU A 383 -12.52 15.61 -24.94
C GLU A 383 -11.84 16.81 -24.25
N ILE A 384 -11.12 16.58 -23.14
CA ILE A 384 -10.29 17.62 -22.52
C ILE A 384 -8.82 17.18 -22.37
N THR A 385 -7.92 18.14 -22.56
CA THR A 385 -6.48 17.98 -22.25
C THR A 385 -6.24 18.10 -20.75
N LEU A 386 -5.10 17.62 -20.28
CA LEU A 386 -4.68 17.81 -18.90
C LEU A 386 -4.59 19.28 -18.49
N LEU A 387 -4.08 20.13 -19.37
CA LEU A 387 -4.05 21.57 -19.17
C LEU A 387 -5.44 22.14 -18.90
N GLY A 388 -6.41 21.82 -19.76
CA GLY A 388 -7.79 22.26 -19.61
C GLY A 388 -8.45 21.70 -18.35
N TYR A 389 -8.08 20.47 -17.96
CA TYR A 389 -8.58 19.85 -16.75
C TYR A 389 -8.09 20.53 -15.47
N LEU A 390 -6.81 20.86 -15.39
CA LEU A 390 -6.19 21.47 -14.20
C LEU A 390 -6.86 22.79 -13.81
N VAL A 391 -7.44 23.51 -14.78
CA VAL A 391 -8.22 24.74 -14.54
C VAL A 391 -9.45 24.51 -13.67
N PHE A 392 -9.98 23.29 -13.61
CA PHE A 392 -11.08 22.91 -12.73
C PHE A 392 -10.64 22.57 -11.29
N THR A 393 -9.35 22.68 -10.99
CA THR A 393 -8.74 22.31 -9.70
C THR A 393 -8.02 23.50 -9.06
N SER A 394 -7.66 23.39 -7.78
CA SER A 394 -6.84 24.42 -7.10
C SER A 394 -5.35 24.34 -7.42
N LEU A 395 -4.94 23.42 -8.31
CA LEU A 395 -3.55 23.26 -8.72
C LEU A 395 -3.10 24.41 -9.63
N VAL A 396 -1.81 24.69 -9.63
CA VAL A 396 -1.19 25.78 -10.38
C VAL A 396 -0.11 25.23 -11.29
N VAL A 397 -0.09 25.70 -12.54
CA VAL A 397 1.04 25.50 -13.46
C VAL A 397 1.80 26.82 -13.57
N ARG A 398 2.90 26.93 -12.83
CA ARG A 398 3.67 28.18 -12.74
C ARG A 398 4.27 28.55 -14.10
N ASN A 399 4.29 29.86 -14.40
CA ASN A 399 4.87 30.43 -15.62
C ASN A 399 4.30 29.84 -16.94
N ASN A 400 3.05 29.37 -16.93
CA ASN A 400 2.40 28.81 -18.10
C ASN A 400 1.29 29.78 -18.62
N PRO A 401 1.52 30.49 -19.73
CA PRO A 401 0.55 31.45 -20.26
C PRO A 401 -0.73 30.78 -20.75
N ASP A 402 -0.66 29.57 -21.29
CA ASP A 402 -1.82 28.81 -21.78
C ASP A 402 -2.76 28.44 -20.61
N PHE A 403 -2.19 27.98 -19.49
CA PHE A 403 -2.93 27.72 -18.26
C PHE A 403 -3.61 28.98 -17.74
N ASN A 404 -2.87 30.10 -17.67
CA ASN A 404 -3.39 31.37 -17.17
C ASN A 404 -4.52 31.90 -18.05
N ALA A 405 -4.39 31.82 -19.38
CA ALA A 405 -5.42 32.21 -20.33
C ALA A 405 -6.69 31.35 -20.19
N LEU A 406 -6.55 30.03 -20.15
CA LEU A 406 -7.67 29.11 -19.94
C LEU A 406 -8.36 29.36 -18.59
N ARG A 407 -7.57 29.61 -17.53
CA ARG A 407 -8.09 29.90 -16.19
C ARG A 407 -8.85 31.23 -16.16
N LEU A 408 -8.35 32.27 -16.81
CA LEU A 408 -9.03 33.55 -16.95
C LEU A 408 -10.35 33.41 -17.70
N GLN A 409 -10.34 32.72 -18.85
CA GLN A 409 -11.54 32.46 -19.66
C GLN A 409 -12.61 31.69 -18.89
N LYS A 410 -12.20 30.62 -18.19
CA LYS A 410 -13.07 29.85 -17.31
C LYS A 410 -13.68 30.73 -16.21
N TYR A 411 -12.82 31.50 -15.55
CA TYR A 411 -13.24 32.37 -14.47
C TYR A 411 -14.24 33.43 -14.95
N MET A 412 -13.96 34.09 -16.07
CA MET A 412 -14.89 35.01 -16.71
C MET A 412 -16.23 34.35 -16.99
N ALA A 413 -16.23 33.18 -17.64
CA ALA A 413 -17.46 32.48 -17.97
C ALA A 413 -18.31 32.21 -16.72
N MET A 414 -17.68 31.85 -15.60
CA MET A 414 -18.37 31.63 -14.34
C MET A 414 -18.82 32.91 -13.65
N PHE A 415 -18.01 33.96 -13.69
CA PHE A 415 -18.33 35.26 -13.09
C PHE A 415 -19.55 35.91 -13.77
N PHE A 416 -19.62 35.79 -15.10
CA PHE A 416 -20.69 36.29 -15.96
C PHE A 416 -21.88 35.32 -16.11
N ASP A 417 -21.88 34.17 -15.44
CA ASP A 417 -22.92 33.14 -15.55
C ASP A 417 -23.16 32.64 -17.01
N ILE A 418 -22.11 32.58 -17.86
CA ILE A 418 -22.18 32.19 -19.28
C ILE A 418 -22.20 30.66 -19.42
N PRO A 419 -23.26 30.04 -19.99
CA PRO A 419 -23.32 28.59 -20.16
C PRO A 419 -22.46 28.07 -21.32
N GLY A 420 -22.31 26.74 -21.38
CA GLY A 420 -21.72 26.02 -22.52
C GLY A 420 -20.20 25.88 -22.48
N THR A 421 -19.57 25.97 -23.66
CA THR A 421 -18.12 25.78 -23.85
C THR A 421 -17.52 26.91 -24.69
N SER A 422 -16.21 27.01 -24.61
CA SER A 422 -15.34 27.86 -25.42
C SER A 422 -13.98 27.18 -25.60
N TYR A 423 -13.13 27.76 -26.45
CA TYR A 423 -11.79 27.24 -26.70
C TYR A 423 -10.75 28.30 -26.35
N SER A 424 -9.61 27.92 -25.80
CA SER A 424 -8.45 28.81 -25.71
C SER A 424 -7.24 28.04 -26.19
N ASN A 425 -6.53 28.55 -27.20
CA ASN A 425 -5.40 27.86 -27.82
C ASN A 425 -5.71 26.41 -28.23
N GLY A 426 -6.89 26.16 -28.80
CA GLY A 426 -7.33 24.81 -29.20
C GLY A 426 -7.69 23.86 -28.06
N THR A 427 -7.66 24.32 -26.80
CA THR A 427 -8.07 23.54 -25.63
C THR A 427 -9.51 23.89 -25.24
N LEU A 428 -10.35 22.88 -25.05
CA LEU A 428 -11.74 23.03 -24.61
C LEU A 428 -11.81 23.54 -23.15
N CYS A 429 -12.55 24.62 -22.95
CA CYS A 429 -12.92 25.15 -21.65
C CYS A 429 -14.43 25.00 -21.45
N VAL A 430 -14.85 24.21 -20.46
CA VAL A 430 -16.27 24.04 -20.12
C VAL A 430 -16.67 25.03 -19.04
N HIS A 431 -17.71 25.83 -19.27
CA HIS A 431 -18.04 26.96 -18.39
C HIS A 431 -18.74 26.56 -17.09
N GLU A 432 -19.48 25.45 -17.11
CA GLU A 432 -20.46 25.16 -16.05
C GLU A 432 -19.97 24.17 -14.98
N HIS A 433 -18.78 23.59 -15.15
CA HIS A 433 -18.25 22.55 -14.24
C HIS A 433 -17.01 23.01 -13.48
N MET A 434 -16.90 22.70 -12.19
CA MET A 434 -15.62 22.69 -11.46
C MET A 434 -15.50 21.37 -10.72
N ARG A 435 -14.26 20.92 -10.54
CA ARG A 435 -13.95 19.79 -9.67
C ARG A 435 -13.70 20.25 -8.24
N ASP A 436 -12.94 21.32 -8.08
CA ASP A 436 -12.65 21.94 -6.79
C ASP A 436 -13.22 23.36 -6.78
N SER A 437 -14.34 23.54 -6.11
CA SER A 437 -14.98 24.84 -5.98
C SER A 437 -14.15 25.84 -5.17
N ASN A 438 -13.22 25.37 -4.31
CA ASN A 438 -12.28 26.26 -3.61
C ASN A 438 -11.29 26.93 -4.56
N ALA A 439 -11.02 26.33 -5.73
CA ALA A 439 -10.17 26.93 -6.76
C ALA A 439 -10.76 28.25 -7.27
N HIS A 440 -12.09 28.30 -7.41
CA HIS A 440 -12.80 29.51 -7.81
C HIS A 440 -12.79 30.55 -6.69
N TRP A 441 -12.98 30.12 -5.43
CA TRP A 441 -12.90 30.98 -4.25
C TRP A 441 -11.55 31.67 -4.12
N ASN A 442 -10.48 30.89 -4.18
CA ASN A 442 -9.12 31.42 -4.07
C ASN A 442 -8.81 32.37 -5.24
N TYR A 443 -9.32 32.09 -6.45
CA TYR A 443 -9.15 33.00 -7.59
C TYR A 443 -9.89 34.34 -7.38
N LEU A 444 -11.14 34.32 -6.89
CA LEU A 444 -11.89 35.53 -6.53
C LEU A 444 -11.16 36.38 -5.49
N LEU A 445 -10.67 35.74 -4.43
CA LEU A 445 -9.94 36.40 -3.35
C LEU A 445 -8.62 36.98 -3.84
N ASP A 446 -7.90 36.25 -4.68
CA ASP A 446 -6.66 36.73 -5.31
C ASP A 446 -6.93 37.98 -6.17
N LEU A 447 -7.98 37.96 -6.99
CA LEU A 447 -8.38 39.11 -7.79
C LEU A 447 -8.71 40.32 -6.90
N TYR A 448 -9.49 40.09 -5.85
CA TYR A 448 -9.82 41.14 -4.88
C TYR A 448 -8.55 41.72 -4.26
N PHE A 449 -7.74 40.92 -3.58
CA PHE A 449 -6.59 41.44 -2.82
C PHE A 449 -5.45 41.97 -3.70
N LYS A 450 -5.22 41.41 -4.89
CA LYS A 450 -4.08 41.80 -5.74
C LYS A 450 -4.41 42.93 -6.70
N ASN A 451 -5.66 43.01 -7.17
CA ASN A 451 -6.03 43.93 -8.25
C ASN A 451 -7.07 44.97 -7.87
N LEU A 452 -8.02 44.65 -6.98
CA LEU A 452 -9.15 45.53 -6.67
C LEU A 452 -9.00 46.25 -5.32
N GLU A 453 -8.43 45.61 -4.29
CA GLU A 453 -8.17 46.21 -2.97
C GLU A 453 -7.27 47.46 -3.05
N PRO A 454 -6.27 47.52 -3.95
CA PRO A 454 -5.46 48.72 -4.14
C PRO A 454 -6.19 49.89 -4.86
N THR A 455 -7.46 49.73 -5.25
CA THR A 455 -8.23 50.75 -5.99
C THR A 455 -9.13 51.59 -5.07
N SER A 456 -9.77 52.62 -5.62
CA SER A 456 -10.68 53.52 -4.89
C SER A 456 -11.84 52.79 -4.20
N LEU A 457 -12.29 51.66 -4.76
CA LEU A 457 -13.40 50.83 -4.25
C LEU A 457 -13.26 50.43 -2.77
N THR A 458 -12.03 50.34 -2.27
CA THR A 458 -11.69 49.87 -0.92
C THR A 458 -10.81 50.83 -0.15
N GLN A 459 -9.97 51.64 -0.81
CA GLN A 459 -9.15 52.65 -0.14
C GLN A 459 -9.99 53.79 0.45
N GLU A 460 -11.16 54.08 -0.13
CA GLU A 460 -12.06 55.12 0.35
C GLU A 460 -12.93 54.67 1.53
N LEU A 461 -12.90 53.37 1.89
CA LEU A 461 -13.64 52.85 3.04
C LEU A 461 -12.95 53.25 4.36
N PRO A 462 -13.71 53.68 5.38
CA PRO A 462 -13.18 53.91 6.73
C PRO A 462 -12.45 52.67 7.26
N GLU A 463 -11.40 52.86 8.07
CA GLU A 463 -10.64 51.75 8.65
C GLU A 463 -11.52 50.81 9.49
N SER A 464 -12.57 51.34 10.13
CA SER A 464 -13.57 50.57 10.88
C SER A 464 -14.38 49.58 10.02
N MET A 465 -14.40 49.78 8.70
CA MET A 465 -15.04 48.89 7.72
C MET A 465 -14.00 48.06 6.96
N ARG A 466 -12.92 48.70 6.49
CA ARG A 466 -11.91 48.07 5.63
C ARG A 466 -11.12 46.98 6.35
N ILE A 467 -10.73 47.20 7.61
CA ILE A 467 -9.93 46.22 8.36
C ILE A 467 -10.75 44.95 8.65
N PRO A 468 -11.97 45.02 9.22
CA PRO A 468 -12.80 43.83 9.43
C PRO A 468 -13.17 43.12 8.13
N LEU A 469 -13.46 43.86 7.05
CA LEU A 469 -13.77 43.29 5.74
C LEU A 469 -12.58 42.46 5.21
N ASN A 470 -11.38 43.04 5.21
CA ASN A 470 -10.18 42.36 4.75
C ASN A 470 -9.83 41.15 5.62
N GLN A 471 -10.01 41.24 6.95
CA GLN A 471 -9.79 40.12 7.86
C GLN A 471 -10.78 38.98 7.57
N CYS A 472 -12.06 39.31 7.44
CA CYS A 472 -13.14 38.37 7.15
C CYS A 472 -12.94 37.64 5.81
N LEU A 473 -12.55 38.37 4.76
CA LEU A 473 -12.28 37.77 3.44
C LEU A 473 -11.00 36.92 3.45
N LYS A 474 -9.97 37.30 4.21
CA LYS A 474 -8.75 36.49 4.36
C LYS A 474 -9.02 35.13 5.00
N THR A 475 -10.01 35.03 5.89
CA THR A 475 -10.36 33.73 6.51
C THR A 475 -10.98 32.73 5.52
N LEU A 476 -11.39 33.18 4.33
CA LEU A 476 -11.89 32.32 3.25
C LEU A 476 -10.77 31.66 2.43
N TYR A 477 -9.52 32.11 2.56
CA TYR A 477 -8.43 31.53 1.79
C TYR A 477 -8.06 30.15 2.34
N SER A 478 -8.31 29.10 1.55
CA SER A 478 -7.96 27.72 1.94
C SER A 478 -7.58 26.90 0.70
N PRO A 479 -6.41 26.25 0.67
CA PRO A 479 -6.01 25.38 -0.44
C PRO A 479 -6.91 24.15 -0.62
N ASP A 480 -7.52 23.68 0.47
CA ASP A 480 -8.25 22.41 0.55
C ASP A 480 -9.72 22.57 1.01
N GLY A 481 -10.17 23.79 1.28
CA GLY A 481 -11.49 24.04 1.86
C GLY A 481 -11.63 23.56 3.31
N THR A 482 -10.51 23.36 4.00
CA THR A 482 -10.44 23.15 5.46
C THR A 482 -10.02 24.44 6.13
N TYR A 483 -10.78 24.85 7.15
CA TYR A 483 -10.58 26.11 7.86
C TYR A 483 -10.20 25.86 9.32
N ASP A 484 -9.34 26.70 9.88
CA ASP A 484 -8.96 26.64 11.30
C ASP A 484 -10.18 26.99 12.17
N THR A 485 -10.81 25.95 12.69
CA THR A 485 -12.06 26.06 13.45
C THR A 485 -11.87 26.85 14.73
N GLN A 486 -10.72 26.69 15.40
CA GLN A 486 -10.47 27.35 16.67
C GLN A 486 -10.25 28.84 16.44
N PHE A 487 -9.39 29.18 15.47
CA PHE A 487 -9.14 30.56 15.08
C PHE A 487 -10.44 31.29 14.69
N ILE A 488 -11.28 30.65 13.86
CA ILE A 488 -12.57 31.23 13.45
C ILE A 488 -13.54 31.36 14.63
N TYR A 489 -13.58 30.39 15.54
CA TYR A 489 -14.42 30.47 16.74
C TYR A 489 -13.99 31.61 17.66
N ASP A 490 -12.69 31.85 17.80
CA ASP A 490 -12.14 32.93 18.63
C ASP A 490 -12.49 34.31 18.05
N MET A 491 -12.46 34.48 16.72
CA MET A 491 -12.95 35.68 16.04
C MET A 491 -14.46 35.85 16.23
N TYR A 492 -15.23 34.79 16.01
CA TYR A 492 -16.68 34.79 16.21
C TYR A 492 -17.06 35.19 17.65
N GLN A 493 -16.31 34.75 18.67
CA GLN A 493 -16.58 35.10 20.07
C GLN A 493 -16.37 36.58 20.37
N LYS A 494 -15.46 37.25 19.66
CA LYS A 494 -15.23 38.70 19.75
C LYS A 494 -16.33 39.53 19.10
N GLY A 495 -17.22 38.90 18.33
CA GLY A 495 -18.23 39.60 17.54
C GLY A 495 -17.75 40.03 16.16
N ASP A 496 -16.60 39.51 15.71
CA ASP A 496 -16.07 39.78 14.38
C ASP A 496 -16.96 39.11 13.31
N PRO A 497 -17.20 39.76 12.16
CA PRO A 497 -17.84 39.13 11.01
C PRO A 497 -17.08 37.90 10.51
N ILE A 498 -17.78 36.80 10.31
CA ILE A 498 -17.24 35.55 9.75
C ILE A 498 -17.99 35.21 8.47
N ILE A 499 -17.29 34.76 7.44
CA ILE A 499 -17.89 34.20 6.22
C ILE A 499 -17.30 32.82 6.01
N LEU A 500 -18.12 31.85 5.63
CA LEU A 500 -17.71 30.48 5.32
C LEU A 500 -18.43 29.97 4.06
N PRO A 501 -17.72 29.31 3.14
CA PRO A 501 -18.33 28.63 2.01
C PRO A 501 -18.74 27.22 2.44
N VAL A 502 -20.03 26.92 2.40
CA VAL A 502 -20.63 25.70 2.96
C VAL A 502 -20.99 24.72 1.86
N ASN A 503 -20.42 23.52 1.91
CA ASN A 503 -20.72 22.45 0.95
C ASN A 503 -22.05 21.78 1.30
N LEU A 504 -23.03 21.93 0.41
CA LEU A 504 -24.34 21.30 0.49
C LEU A 504 -24.37 20.07 -0.42
N ARG A 505 -24.91 18.95 0.05
CA ARG A 505 -25.11 17.75 -0.78
C ARG A 505 -26.57 17.32 -0.83
N GLY A 506 -27.06 17.08 -2.05
CA GLY A 506 -28.33 16.38 -2.28
C GLY A 506 -28.18 14.85 -2.19
N PHE A 507 -29.30 14.13 -2.05
CA PHE A 507 -29.34 12.66 -1.97
C PHE A 507 -28.73 11.96 -3.21
N TRP A 508 -28.63 12.64 -4.35
CA TRP A 508 -28.13 12.12 -5.62
C TRP A 508 -26.72 12.59 -6.01
N GLY A 509 -25.95 13.16 -5.06
CA GLY A 509 -24.53 13.51 -5.29
C GLY A 509 -24.28 14.87 -5.95
N GLU A 510 -25.31 15.71 -6.11
CA GLU A 510 -25.14 17.12 -6.43
C GLU A 510 -24.44 17.81 -5.25
N ALA A 511 -23.24 18.34 -5.48
CA ALA A 511 -22.55 19.23 -4.55
C ALA A 511 -22.88 20.68 -4.95
N HIS A 512 -23.16 21.53 -3.97
CA HIS A 512 -23.37 22.97 -4.10
C HIS A 512 -22.58 23.69 -3.01
N ILE A 513 -22.17 24.93 -3.23
CA ILE A 513 -21.52 25.73 -2.19
C ILE A 513 -22.35 27.00 -2.00
N ALA A 514 -23.06 27.04 -0.87
CA ALA A 514 -23.67 28.26 -0.41
C ALA A 514 -22.64 29.10 0.35
N THR A 515 -22.89 30.40 0.44
CA THR A 515 -22.06 31.27 1.28
C THR A 515 -22.87 31.69 2.50
N VAL A 516 -22.28 31.53 3.68
CA VAL A 516 -22.91 31.88 4.95
C VAL A 516 -22.04 32.85 5.72
N GLY A 517 -22.69 33.88 6.26
CA GLY A 517 -22.08 34.81 7.18
C GLY A 517 -22.62 34.67 8.59
N PHE A 518 -21.75 34.83 9.58
CA PHE A 518 -22.10 34.82 10.99
C PHE A 518 -21.52 36.04 11.69
N MET A 519 -22.28 36.65 12.60
CA MET A 519 -21.77 37.71 13.47
C MET A 519 -22.52 37.72 14.80
N LYS A 520 -21.79 37.59 15.91
CA LYS A 520 -22.39 37.60 17.25
C LYS A 520 -22.90 39.01 17.58
N ILE A 521 -24.17 39.11 17.97
CA ILE A 521 -24.81 40.40 18.33
C ILE A 521 -24.73 40.61 19.85
N ASN A 522 -24.93 39.54 20.62
CA ASN A 522 -24.85 39.55 22.07
C ASN A 522 -24.46 38.15 22.60
N PRO A 523 -24.37 37.92 23.93
CA PRO A 523 -23.98 36.63 24.47
C PRO A 523 -24.87 35.44 24.10
N TYR A 524 -26.12 35.68 23.68
CA TYR A 524 -27.13 34.64 23.44
C TYR A 524 -27.49 34.46 21.97
N TYR A 525 -27.36 35.50 21.15
CA TYR A 525 -27.81 35.50 19.75
C TYR A 525 -26.74 36.02 18.77
N HIS A 526 -26.79 35.52 17.55
CA HIS A 526 -26.03 36.01 16.40
C HIS A 526 -26.92 36.36 15.20
N LEU A 527 -26.37 37.08 14.24
CA LEU A 527 -26.88 37.11 12.88
C LEU A 527 -26.30 35.96 12.10
N ARG A 528 -27.16 35.28 11.34
CA ARG A 528 -26.79 34.39 10.27
C ARG A 528 -27.33 34.98 8.98
N VAL A 529 -26.46 35.13 7.98
CA VAL A 529 -26.80 35.71 6.69
C VAL A 529 -26.48 34.71 5.60
N GLU A 530 -27.43 34.50 4.72
CA GLU A 530 -27.30 33.57 3.61
C GLU A 530 -27.62 34.30 2.32
N ALA A 531 -26.83 34.04 1.29
CA ALA A 531 -27.19 34.36 -0.07
C ALA A 531 -27.16 33.06 -0.85
N ASP A 532 -28.33 32.66 -1.35
CA ASP A 532 -28.48 31.48 -2.19
C ASP A 532 -29.18 31.89 -3.48
N ARG A 533 -28.52 31.57 -4.59
CA ARG A 533 -28.95 31.91 -5.94
C ARG A 533 -29.01 30.61 -6.75
N GLY A 534 -29.74 29.62 -6.26
CA GLY A 534 -29.77 28.27 -6.81
C GLY A 534 -30.47 27.26 -5.90
N LEU A 535 -30.61 26.02 -6.39
CA LEU A 535 -31.09 24.83 -5.66
C LEU A 535 -32.08 25.14 -4.51
N GLY A 536 -33.24 25.68 -4.86
CA GLY A 536 -34.43 25.80 -3.99
C GLY A 536 -34.69 27.19 -3.37
N ARG A 537 -33.71 28.11 -3.32
CA ARG A 537 -33.88 29.50 -2.84
C ARG A 537 -33.16 30.51 -3.75
N ASN A 538 -33.77 31.67 -3.92
CA ASN A 538 -33.24 32.79 -4.73
C ASN A 538 -33.32 34.07 -3.90
N ASP A 539 -32.70 34.07 -2.73
CA ASP A 539 -32.80 35.16 -1.77
C ASP A 539 -31.51 35.51 -1.04
N PHE A 540 -31.46 36.74 -0.56
CA PHE A 540 -30.58 37.20 0.51
C PHE A 540 -31.40 37.23 1.79
N SER A 541 -31.10 36.32 2.71
CA SER A 541 -31.89 36.08 3.92
C SER A 541 -31.07 36.28 5.18
N ILE A 542 -31.70 36.93 6.16
CA ILE A 542 -31.10 37.28 7.44
C ILE A 542 -31.93 36.64 8.56
N PHE A 543 -31.22 35.93 9.43
CA PHE A 543 -31.78 35.19 10.56
C PHE A 543 -31.16 35.68 11.86
N ILE A 544 -31.92 35.62 12.95
CA ILE A 544 -31.40 35.71 14.31
C ILE A 544 -31.56 34.36 14.98
N GLU A 545 -30.42 33.78 15.35
CA GLU A 545 -30.34 32.43 15.90
C GLU A 545 -29.50 32.43 17.20
N PRO A 546 -29.68 31.42 18.08
CA PRO A 546 -28.83 31.26 19.25
C PRO A 546 -27.35 31.10 18.87
N VAL A 547 -26.44 31.64 19.69
CA VAL A 547 -24.99 31.55 19.44
C VAL A 547 -24.51 30.10 19.34
N PHE A 548 -23.57 29.84 18.42
CA PHE A 548 -22.97 28.53 18.28
C PHE A 548 -22.10 28.10 19.47
N SER A 549 -22.20 26.82 19.82
CA SER A 549 -21.13 26.12 20.53
C SER A 549 -19.93 25.90 19.59
N PRO A 550 -18.71 25.63 20.12
CA PRO A 550 -17.56 25.32 19.27
C PRO A 550 -17.83 24.14 18.32
N TYR A 551 -18.57 23.14 18.82
CA TYR A 551 -18.98 21.98 18.03
C TYR A 551 -19.92 22.36 16.88
N ALA A 552 -20.92 23.20 17.13
CA ALA A 552 -21.86 23.64 16.09
C ALA A 552 -21.16 24.44 14.99
N LEU A 553 -20.26 25.36 15.34
CA LEU A 553 -19.47 26.09 14.33
C LEU A 553 -18.53 25.17 13.56
N SER A 554 -17.98 24.12 14.20
CA SER A 554 -17.09 23.15 13.55
C SER A 554 -17.73 22.38 12.39
N GLN A 555 -19.06 22.31 12.33
CA GLN A 555 -19.77 21.69 11.20
C GLN A 555 -19.69 22.54 9.93
N TYR A 556 -19.52 23.86 10.07
CA TYR A 556 -19.39 24.82 8.97
C TYR A 556 -17.95 25.07 8.53
N THR A 557 -16.95 24.55 9.25
CA THR A 557 -15.51 24.74 8.93
C THR A 557 -14.84 23.47 8.38
N ARG A 558 -15.55 22.33 8.38
CA ARG A 558 -15.06 20.99 7.97
C ARG A 558 -15.60 20.54 6.60
N ASN A 559 -15.90 21.50 5.72
CA ASN A 559 -16.83 21.35 4.58
C ASN A 559 -16.37 20.40 3.45
N ARG A 560 -15.10 19.97 3.42
CA ARG A 560 -14.64 18.94 2.49
C ARG A 560 -15.14 17.53 2.85
N ASN A 561 -15.25 17.21 4.14
CA ASN A 561 -15.47 15.85 4.63
C ASN A 561 -16.84 15.65 5.32
N SER A 562 -17.58 16.71 5.57
CA SER A 562 -18.92 16.66 6.18
C SER A 562 -19.85 17.67 5.51
N ALA A 563 -20.43 17.30 4.37
CA ALA A 563 -21.39 18.15 3.69
C ALA A 563 -22.69 18.27 4.48
N ILE A 564 -23.32 19.44 4.42
CA ILE A 564 -24.63 19.69 5.03
C ILE A 564 -25.72 19.17 4.06
N PRO A 565 -26.68 18.34 4.52
CA PRO A 565 -27.82 17.91 3.71
C PRO A 565 -28.64 19.09 3.16
N LEU A 566 -28.80 19.13 1.83
CA LEU A 566 -29.46 20.22 1.10
C LEU A 566 -30.97 20.34 1.45
N GLU A 567 -31.72 19.24 1.39
CA GLU A 567 -33.19 19.29 1.53
C GLU A 567 -33.65 19.47 2.98
N GLU A 568 -33.01 18.79 3.94
CA GLU A 568 -33.48 18.72 5.33
C GLU A 568 -33.03 19.91 6.20
N LEU A 569 -31.84 20.48 5.96
CA LEU A 569 -31.28 21.56 6.78
C LEU A 569 -31.24 22.91 6.07
N TRP A 570 -31.12 22.94 4.74
CA TRP A 570 -30.91 24.18 3.98
C TRP A 570 -32.20 24.73 3.35
N GLN A 571 -32.94 23.88 2.61
CA GLN A 571 -34.18 24.29 1.95
C GLN A 571 -35.40 24.26 2.91
N ASN A 572 -35.52 23.21 3.74
CA ASN A 572 -36.70 22.99 4.58
C ASN A 572 -36.43 22.98 6.10
N GLY A 573 -35.23 23.42 6.52
CA GLY A 573 -34.78 23.33 7.91
C GLY A 573 -35.55 24.25 8.88
N PRO A 574 -35.47 24.01 10.21
CA PRO A 574 -36.15 24.84 11.23
C PRO A 574 -35.74 26.32 11.23
N SER A 575 -34.52 26.62 10.76
CA SER A 575 -33.95 27.97 10.62
C SER A 575 -34.67 28.81 9.55
N THR A 576 -35.26 28.21 8.51
CA THR A 576 -35.90 28.95 7.41
C THR A 576 -37.21 29.65 7.84
N LYS A 577 -37.77 29.28 9.00
CA LYS A 577 -39.01 29.87 9.55
C LYS A 577 -38.78 31.13 10.39
N ASN A 578 -37.54 31.45 10.77
CA ASN A 578 -37.19 32.56 11.67
C ASN A 578 -36.44 33.69 10.96
N HIS A 579 -36.79 33.98 9.70
CA HIS A 579 -36.19 35.10 8.97
C HIS A 579 -36.69 36.44 9.50
N ILE A 580 -35.81 37.41 9.61
CA ILE A 580 -36.16 38.81 9.94
C ILE A 580 -36.29 39.64 8.66
N LEU A 581 -35.47 39.32 7.66
CA LEU A 581 -35.49 39.98 6.38
C LEU A 581 -35.09 38.99 5.29
N THR A 582 -35.92 38.93 4.24
CA THR A 582 -35.66 38.16 3.03
C THR A 582 -35.81 39.11 1.85
N ILE A 583 -34.80 39.14 1.00
CA ILE A 583 -34.76 40.00 -0.18
C ILE A 583 -34.55 39.10 -1.39
N PRO A 584 -35.47 39.11 -2.37
CA PRO A 584 -35.29 38.32 -3.59
C PRO A 584 -34.01 38.73 -4.32
N ILE A 585 -33.25 37.74 -4.77
CA ILE A 585 -32.18 37.93 -5.74
C ILE A 585 -32.55 37.20 -7.04
N GLY A 586 -32.11 37.73 -8.19
CA GLY A 586 -32.48 37.17 -9.49
C GLY A 586 -32.03 35.71 -9.63
N GLU A 587 -32.77 34.89 -10.38
CA GLU A 587 -32.44 33.47 -10.56
C GLU A 587 -31.09 33.28 -11.28
N GLN A 588 -30.47 32.12 -11.07
CA GLN A 588 -29.29 31.71 -11.82
C GLN A 588 -29.66 31.44 -13.27
N LYS A 589 -28.91 32.02 -14.22
CA LYS A 589 -29.19 31.85 -15.66
C LYS A 589 -28.78 30.48 -16.21
N SER A 590 -27.90 29.76 -15.51
CA SER A 590 -27.43 28.46 -15.92
C SER A 590 -27.31 27.52 -14.74
N ASN A 591 -27.27 26.21 -14.99
CA ASN A 591 -27.02 25.19 -13.97
C ASN A 591 -25.54 25.20 -13.52
N SER A 592 -24.89 26.36 -13.58
CA SER A 592 -23.46 26.52 -13.37
C SER A 592 -23.08 26.12 -11.95
N CYS A 593 -21.92 25.50 -11.89
CA CYS A 593 -21.14 25.10 -10.74
C CYS A 593 -21.49 25.79 -9.39
N PRO A 594 -21.40 25.07 -8.25
CA PRO A 594 -21.39 25.57 -6.86
C PRO A 594 -20.79 26.95 -6.54
N SER A 595 -19.94 27.49 -7.40
CA SER A 595 -19.10 28.65 -7.14
C SER A 595 -19.63 29.95 -7.76
N THR A 596 -20.76 29.94 -8.48
CA THR A 596 -21.43 31.17 -8.93
C THR A 596 -21.96 32.01 -7.76
N SER A 597 -22.36 31.36 -6.66
CA SER A 597 -22.71 32.01 -5.39
C SER A 597 -21.52 32.72 -4.73
N ALA A 598 -20.29 32.48 -5.22
CA ALA A 598 -19.09 32.91 -4.53
C ALA A 598 -18.90 34.43 -4.47
N LYS A 599 -19.33 35.14 -5.51
CA LYS A 599 -19.34 36.61 -5.50
C LYS A 599 -20.18 37.19 -4.36
N TYR A 600 -21.23 36.49 -3.90
CA TYR A 600 -22.04 36.97 -2.77
C TYR A 600 -21.33 36.93 -1.42
N ALA A 601 -20.19 36.24 -1.28
CA ALA A 601 -19.37 36.39 -0.08
C ALA A 601 -18.92 37.81 0.15
N PHE A 602 -18.56 38.54 -0.92
CA PHE A 602 -18.18 39.94 -0.81
C PHE A 602 -19.36 40.79 -0.36
N HIS A 603 -20.56 40.51 -0.88
CA HIS A 603 -21.79 41.20 -0.46
C HIS A 603 -22.12 40.93 1.02
N ILE A 604 -22.12 39.67 1.45
CA ILE A 604 -22.42 39.30 2.84
C ILE A 604 -21.32 39.83 3.78
N ALA A 605 -20.04 39.75 3.40
CA ALA A 605 -18.93 40.25 4.20
C ALA A 605 -19.07 41.75 4.45
N TYR A 606 -19.31 42.53 3.39
CA TYR A 606 -19.53 43.97 3.50
C TYR A 606 -20.76 44.27 4.35
N PHE A 607 -21.87 43.57 4.11
CA PHE A 607 -23.10 43.72 4.88
C PHE A 607 -22.85 43.51 6.38
N LEU A 608 -22.20 42.42 6.77
CA LEU A 608 -21.90 42.16 8.18
C LEU A 608 -20.96 43.20 8.79
N CYS A 609 -19.97 43.68 8.04
CA CYS A 609 -19.11 44.78 8.49
C CYS A 609 -19.90 46.07 8.69
N GLU A 610 -20.86 46.39 7.81
CA GLU A 610 -21.72 47.57 7.95
C GLU A 610 -22.61 47.46 9.18
N ILE A 611 -23.19 46.28 9.43
CA ILE A 611 -23.97 46.00 10.64
C ILE A 611 -23.10 46.12 11.89
N HIS A 612 -21.87 45.61 11.85
CA HIS A 612 -20.90 45.73 12.94
C HIS A 612 -20.59 47.20 13.24
N ASN A 613 -20.27 47.98 12.20
CA ASN A 613 -19.94 49.40 12.30
C ASN A 613 -21.12 50.25 12.81
N ARG A 614 -22.36 49.85 12.49
CA ARG A 614 -23.59 50.48 12.99
C ARG A 614 -24.02 50.04 14.39
N ASN A 615 -23.27 49.13 15.04
CA ASN A 615 -23.57 48.60 16.38
C ASN A 615 -25.00 48.05 16.50
N PHE A 616 -25.42 47.19 15.57
CA PHE A 616 -26.73 46.56 15.64
C PHE A 616 -26.96 45.86 16.99
N SER A 617 -28.16 46.06 17.56
CA SER A 617 -28.51 45.52 18.88
C SER A 617 -29.97 45.09 18.93
N LEU A 618 -30.25 44.00 19.65
CA LEU A 618 -31.60 43.52 19.92
C LEU A 618 -32.42 44.45 20.83
N ALA A 619 -31.79 45.44 21.45
CA ALA A 619 -32.48 46.43 22.30
C ALA A 619 -33.36 47.40 21.49
N HIS A 620 -33.14 47.50 20.17
CA HIS A 620 -33.99 48.29 19.27
C HIS A 620 -35.35 47.63 19.06
N GLY A 621 -36.39 48.41 18.74
CA GLY A 621 -37.69 47.85 18.36
C GLY A 621 -37.61 47.02 17.08
N TYR A 622 -38.50 46.04 16.89
CA TYR A 622 -38.47 45.13 15.74
C TYR A 622 -38.50 45.85 14.38
N GLU A 623 -39.31 46.92 14.25
CA GLU A 623 -39.37 47.74 13.03
C GLU A 623 -38.06 48.53 12.81
N ASP A 624 -37.44 49.04 13.87
CA ASP A 624 -36.16 49.76 13.80
C ASP A 624 -35.03 48.83 13.37
N GLN A 625 -35.02 47.60 13.89
CA GLN A 625 -34.07 46.56 13.48
C GLN A 625 -34.24 46.24 11.99
N ARG A 626 -35.48 46.04 11.53
CA ARG A 626 -35.76 45.71 10.12
C ARG A 626 -35.41 46.87 9.18
N SER A 627 -35.64 48.12 9.60
CA SER A 627 -35.23 49.30 8.83
C SER A 627 -33.71 49.37 8.70
N LEU A 628 -32.97 49.19 9.80
CA LEU A 628 -31.51 49.22 9.80
C LEU A 628 -30.91 48.10 8.92
N LEU A 629 -31.48 46.89 8.98
CA LEU A 629 -31.07 45.77 8.13
C LEU A 629 -31.33 46.07 6.64
N LYS A 630 -32.48 46.68 6.30
CA LYS A 630 -32.79 47.09 4.92
C LYS A 630 -31.84 48.18 4.41
N GLU A 631 -31.56 49.20 5.21
CA GLU A 631 -30.62 50.26 4.85
C GLU A 631 -29.21 49.73 4.63
N SER A 632 -28.74 48.86 5.53
CA SER A 632 -27.41 48.25 5.45
C SER A 632 -27.32 47.31 4.24
N TYR A 633 -28.40 46.60 3.90
CA TYR A 633 -28.49 45.86 2.65
C TYR A 633 -28.37 46.79 1.43
N GLN A 634 -29.09 47.92 1.39
CA GLN A 634 -29.00 48.83 0.25
C GLN A 634 -27.58 49.42 0.08
N MET A 635 -26.89 49.74 1.17
CA MET A 635 -25.51 50.21 1.12
C MET A 635 -24.54 49.13 0.64
N SER A 636 -24.60 47.94 1.24
CA SER A 636 -23.78 46.81 0.83
C SER A 636 -24.05 46.38 -0.62
N LYS A 637 -25.29 46.49 -1.08
CA LYS A 637 -25.69 46.21 -2.46
C LYS A 637 -25.06 47.19 -3.45
N ARG A 638 -25.05 48.50 -3.16
CA ARG A 638 -24.38 49.51 -4.00
C ARG A 638 -22.89 49.22 -4.12
N TRP A 639 -22.21 49.03 -2.99
CA TRP A 639 -20.79 48.68 -2.99
C TRP A 639 -20.53 47.37 -3.76
N PHE A 640 -21.39 46.37 -3.57
CA PHE A 640 -21.28 45.11 -4.29
C PHE A 640 -21.47 45.28 -5.80
N ASP A 641 -22.38 46.14 -6.25
CA ASP A 641 -22.57 46.45 -7.67
C ASP A 641 -21.33 47.16 -8.26
N ASP A 642 -20.70 48.07 -7.52
CA ASP A 642 -19.44 48.72 -7.92
C ASP A 642 -18.28 47.70 -8.00
N PHE A 643 -18.23 46.76 -7.05
CA PHE A 643 -17.28 45.64 -7.08
C PHE A 643 -17.49 44.76 -8.31
N LEU A 644 -18.74 44.42 -8.64
CA LEU A 644 -19.05 43.65 -9.83
C LEU A 644 -18.60 44.42 -11.07
N ALA A 645 -19.00 45.68 -11.26
CA ALA A 645 -18.64 46.48 -12.42
C ALA A 645 -17.11 46.59 -12.61
N SER A 646 -16.38 46.90 -11.54
CA SER A 646 -14.91 46.99 -11.56
C SER A 646 -14.25 45.67 -11.93
N THR A 647 -14.75 44.56 -11.37
CA THR A 647 -14.29 43.22 -11.68
C THR A 647 -14.52 42.87 -13.15
N GLN A 648 -15.71 43.18 -13.69
CA GLN A 648 -16.05 42.91 -15.08
C GLN A 648 -15.11 43.63 -16.05
N LEU A 649 -14.86 44.93 -15.82
CA LEU A 649 -13.95 45.74 -16.63
C LEU A 649 -12.52 45.19 -16.59
N LEU A 650 -12.03 44.86 -15.41
CA LEU A 650 -10.69 44.28 -15.23
C LEU A 650 -10.54 42.94 -15.96
N LEU A 651 -11.51 42.04 -15.82
CA LEU A 651 -11.45 40.74 -16.48
C LEU A 651 -11.51 40.86 -18.00
N LEU A 652 -12.38 41.73 -18.51
CA LEU A 652 -12.49 41.99 -19.94
C LEU A 652 -11.20 42.61 -20.50
N HIS A 653 -10.60 43.55 -19.76
CA HIS A 653 -9.31 44.14 -20.10
C HIS A 653 -8.23 43.06 -20.18
N ASN A 654 -8.04 42.31 -19.10
CA ASN A 654 -7.02 41.26 -19.01
C ASN A 654 -7.18 40.20 -20.12
N TYR A 655 -8.42 39.86 -20.48
CA TYR A 655 -8.68 38.87 -21.54
C TYR A 655 -8.41 39.41 -22.94
N LYS A 656 -8.68 40.70 -23.18
CA LYS A 656 -8.37 41.37 -24.46
C LYS A 656 -6.88 41.63 -24.64
N GLU A 657 -6.12 41.73 -23.56
CA GLU A 657 -4.66 41.86 -23.59
C GLU A 657 -3.92 40.53 -23.84
N LEU A 658 -4.62 39.40 -23.79
CA LEU A 658 -4.03 38.12 -24.19
C LEU A 658 -3.65 38.14 -25.67
N ASP A 659 -2.66 37.32 -26.04
CA ASP A 659 -2.37 37.03 -27.45
C ASP A 659 -3.63 36.49 -28.13
N SER A 660 -3.89 36.98 -29.34
CA SER A 660 -4.98 36.60 -30.24
C SER A 660 -5.31 35.10 -30.29
N LYS A 661 -4.30 34.22 -30.20
CA LYS A 661 -4.50 32.76 -30.20
C LYS A 661 -5.26 32.22 -28.97
N TYR A 662 -5.31 32.98 -27.89
CA TYR A 662 -6.02 32.64 -26.65
C TYR A 662 -7.45 33.21 -26.62
N ILE A 663 -7.77 34.11 -27.54
CA ILE A 663 -9.04 34.84 -27.56
C ILE A 663 -10.04 34.08 -28.44
N ASP A 664 -11.14 33.63 -27.82
CA ASP A 664 -12.28 33.04 -28.51
C ASP A 664 -13.28 34.14 -28.87
N ALA A 665 -13.45 34.38 -30.18
CA ALA A 665 -14.33 35.41 -30.69
C ALA A 665 -15.81 35.14 -30.33
N ASP A 666 -16.25 33.88 -30.37
CA ASP A 666 -17.62 33.51 -30.01
C ASP A 666 -17.84 33.68 -28.50
N PHE A 667 -16.82 33.38 -27.69
CA PHE A 667 -16.85 33.66 -26.26
C PHE A 667 -16.95 35.17 -25.98
N LEU A 668 -16.16 36.01 -26.65
CA LEU A 668 -16.24 37.47 -26.52
C LEU A 668 -17.63 38.01 -26.90
N VAL A 669 -18.27 37.45 -27.94
CA VAL A 669 -19.65 37.81 -28.31
C VAL A 669 -20.63 37.46 -27.20
N LYS A 670 -20.48 36.29 -26.55
CA LYS A 670 -21.30 35.91 -25.38
C LYS A 670 -21.07 36.86 -24.21
N VAL A 671 -19.81 37.20 -23.91
CA VAL A 671 -19.47 38.19 -22.86
C VAL A 671 -20.10 39.55 -23.17
N GLY A 672 -20.02 40.03 -24.42
CA GLY A 672 -20.63 41.29 -24.84
C GLY A 672 -22.15 41.34 -24.61
N LYS A 673 -22.87 40.25 -24.90
CA LYS A 673 -24.31 40.14 -24.63
C LYS A 673 -24.65 40.19 -23.13
N GLU A 674 -23.82 39.56 -22.30
CA GLU A 674 -24.03 39.60 -20.84
C GLU A 674 -23.76 40.99 -20.25
N LEU A 675 -22.75 41.71 -20.77
CA LEU A 675 -22.47 43.08 -20.34
C LEU A 675 -23.61 44.06 -20.67
N THR A 676 -24.35 43.85 -21.78
CA THR A 676 -25.51 44.69 -22.13
C THR A 676 -26.76 44.44 -21.27
N ASN A 677 -26.80 43.34 -20.51
CA ASN A 677 -27.93 42.98 -19.64
C ASN A 677 -27.77 43.48 -18.20
N TYR A 678 -26.60 44.03 -17.84
CA TYR A 678 -26.40 44.72 -16.57
C TYR A 678 -26.88 46.17 -16.71
N PRO A 679 -27.56 46.76 -15.70
CA PRO A 679 -28.01 48.14 -15.76
C PRO A 679 -26.81 49.05 -16.04
N SER A 680 -26.88 49.75 -17.16
CA SER A 680 -25.82 50.58 -17.75
C SER A 680 -25.54 51.88 -17.00
N ASP A 681 -26.12 52.09 -15.82
CA ASP A 681 -26.01 53.36 -15.09
C ASP A 681 -24.65 53.56 -14.41
N LEU A 682 -23.75 52.57 -14.46
CA LEU A 682 -22.38 52.64 -13.93
C LEU A 682 -21.27 52.51 -15.00
N ILE A 683 -21.62 52.27 -16.27
CA ILE A 683 -20.61 52.02 -17.34
C ILE A 683 -20.19 53.32 -18.06
N ASN A 684 -20.85 54.44 -17.78
CA ASN A 684 -20.49 55.74 -18.35
C ASN A 684 -19.87 56.67 -17.30
N GLU A 685 -18.64 56.38 -16.89
CA GLU A 685 -17.70 57.46 -16.58
C GLU A 685 -16.37 57.22 -17.31
N SER A 686 -16.04 58.20 -18.15
CA SER A 686 -14.82 58.36 -18.93
C SER A 686 -13.62 58.73 -18.03
N SER A 687 -13.34 57.94 -17.00
CA SER A 687 -12.25 58.18 -16.04
C SER A 687 -11.20 57.05 -16.01
N ILE A 688 -11.06 56.28 -17.10
CA ILE A 688 -9.95 55.33 -17.31
C ILE A 688 -9.24 55.61 -18.66
N HIS A 689 -8.98 56.87 -18.92
CA HIS A 689 -7.97 57.31 -19.88
C HIS A 689 -7.01 58.28 -19.18
N GLN A 690 -6.38 57.80 -18.11
CA GLN A 690 -5.13 58.30 -17.53
C GLN A 690 -4.71 57.34 -16.40
N MET A 691 -4.14 56.19 -16.77
CA MET A 691 -3.20 55.42 -15.93
C MET A 691 -2.16 54.79 -16.84
#